data_AF-A0A7C8IPD9-F1
#
_entry.id   AF-A0A7C8IPD9-F1
#
_cell.length_a   1.000
_cell.length_b   1.000
_cell.length_c   1.000
_cell.angle_alpha   90.00
_cell.angle_beta   90.00
_cell.angle_gamma   90.00
#
_symmetry.space_group_name_H-M   'P 1'
#
loop_
_entity.id
_entity.type
_entity.pdbx_description
1 polymer ?
#
loop_
_entity_poly.entity_id
_entity_poly.type
_entity_poly.pdbx_seq_one_letter_code
_entity_poly.pdbx_strand_id
1 'polypeptide(L)'
;MNPFTGNRGSTVEGPSRVEDVLAEFDAPDLNNTLEEENTTSKNDNFITSQPGIEKILKLDRFIEELKPTGQAMEDIRCESLALYNHFPDSSFPNAKWSEFPNLSAEEKRIKELGKAFVVIHRRSKIEKDGNEAWITHSIEAQSPELRVLLGAVFAEYPQWYPDATPYAVSPPFKPFVHRWDRILELRKQQGSKAIKQLELLCSELEQPIESHLSALERVKKTQTVSFEALWLILAPGCLMVSKENGNTIVSRLLKADFVAARQDHPAFWRLKVARLNWNGSHSGFEGGVERITKYNDSIFITKLPIYPIEFAPDRRGIEEKLLVRGRKFESLRGFHIKTCTGKKYVRKYIPIRGCYAEEENPVSGRIIVDAYAYHKVQNQVAPDLVRLDRSKQDFESFLQLYEFIAKDKHSRRSSLSSGSDDIERDGGDEDQDEEDQDQDKNLNRKEDLVPLSDLECVLTVPRVKGFDLTAKEWCEFNVDDIQDVEWDEAPYNNLVLPEGERDLVMAFADHPRRSTRGFDDFVAHKGEGIIILLCGPAGVGKTLTAEAVAEKSRIPLYILSASDLGTSADKVEAGLMKALECCQLWDAVLLLDEADVYLEARDSNSLARNELVSIFLRRLEYYQGLMFLTTNRVSAIDPAFKSRLDLILPYYDLDEPSRRKIWANFIQKLGPEIASISESDFDQLAKAQVNGREIKNLIKTALVLSKRDKPMRLKHLVTVIDIRKRVESLK
;
A
#
# COMPACT_ATOMS: atom_id res chain seq x y z
N MET A 1 -3.18 -1.75 -53.21
CA MET A 1 -4.18 -1.24 -54.17
C MET A 1 -5.45 -0.90 -53.40
N ASN A 2 -5.97 0.32 -53.58
CA ASN A 2 -7.40 0.64 -53.47
C ASN A 2 -8.00 0.52 -54.90
N PRO A 3 -9.33 0.34 -55.14
CA PRO A 3 -10.42 1.28 -54.77
C PRO A 3 -11.72 0.54 -54.31
N PHE A 4 -12.99 1.00 -54.38
CA PHE A 4 -13.65 2.17 -55.00
C PHE A 4 -15.03 2.47 -54.33
N THR A 5 -15.32 3.74 -53.98
CA THR A 5 -16.64 4.48 -53.99
C THR A 5 -17.94 3.88 -53.38
N GLY A 6 -18.96 4.68 -52.99
CA GLY A 6 -19.09 6.16 -52.90
C GLY A 6 -20.51 6.72 -53.25
N ASN A 7 -20.74 8.03 -53.03
CA ASN A 7 -21.96 8.85 -53.33
C ASN A 7 -23.21 8.64 -52.43
N ARG A 8 -24.15 9.59 -52.19
CA ARG A 8 -24.35 11.08 -52.41
C ARG A 8 -25.45 11.53 -51.38
N GLY A 9 -25.51 12.76 -50.81
CA GLY A 9 -25.85 14.09 -51.38
C GLY A 9 -27.20 14.59 -50.78
N SER A 10 -27.62 15.87 -50.73
CA SER A 10 -26.98 17.17 -51.04
C SER A 10 -27.91 18.39 -50.73
N THR A 11 -27.36 19.52 -50.24
CA THR A 11 -27.80 20.96 -50.41
C THR A 11 -29.19 21.42 -49.86
N VAL A 12 -29.50 22.72 -49.65
CA VAL A 12 -28.76 24.01 -49.93
C VAL A 12 -28.45 24.80 -48.60
N GLU A 13 -28.67 26.10 -48.28
CA GLU A 13 -29.25 27.35 -48.89
C GLU A 13 -28.72 28.64 -48.15
N GLY A 14 -29.12 29.86 -48.56
CA GLY A 14 -28.85 31.18 -47.89
C GLY A 14 -29.78 32.30 -48.45
N PRO A 15 -29.43 33.62 -48.49
CA PRO A 15 -28.51 34.47 -47.69
C PRO A 15 -29.12 35.88 -47.33
N SER A 16 -28.33 36.84 -46.79
CA SER A 16 -28.60 38.31 -46.89
C SER A 16 -27.32 39.17 -46.65
N ARG A 17 -27.36 40.49 -46.97
CA ARG A 17 -26.21 41.43 -47.12
C ARG A 17 -26.38 42.75 -46.32
N VAL A 18 -25.27 43.50 -46.17
CA VAL A 18 -25.05 44.99 -46.25
C VAL A 18 -23.66 45.26 -45.63
N GLU A 19 -22.61 45.67 -46.38
CA GLU A 19 -22.24 47.03 -46.84
C GLU A 19 -21.77 47.97 -45.69
N ASP A 20 -20.69 48.78 -45.77
CA ASP A 20 -19.62 48.93 -46.78
C ASP A 20 -18.42 49.78 -46.23
N VAL A 21 -17.47 50.21 -47.09
CA VAL A 21 -16.53 51.38 -47.02
C VAL A 21 -15.00 51.07 -47.06
N LEU A 22 -14.27 51.90 -47.83
CA LEU A 22 -12.84 51.84 -48.18
C LEU A 22 -12.08 53.13 -47.82
N ALA A 23 -10.79 53.00 -47.47
CA ALA A 23 -9.66 53.93 -47.76
C ALA A 23 -8.36 53.26 -47.25
N GLU A 24 -7.20 53.15 -47.92
CA GLU A 24 -6.45 53.93 -48.93
C GLU A 24 -5.29 54.78 -48.35
N PHE A 25 -4.06 54.36 -48.69
CA PHE A 25 -2.78 55.10 -48.68
C PHE A 25 -2.32 55.75 -47.34
N ASP A 26 -1.05 56.12 -47.14
CA ASP A 26 0.12 56.14 -48.03
C ASP A 26 1.44 55.86 -47.27
N ALA A 27 2.56 55.74 -47.99
CA ALA A 27 3.91 55.71 -47.43
C ALA A 27 4.84 56.66 -48.19
N PRO A 28 5.85 57.26 -47.52
CA PRO A 28 7.00 57.83 -48.22
C PRO A 28 8.35 57.36 -47.67
N ASP A 29 9.23 56.90 -48.58
CA ASP A 29 10.68 56.96 -48.39
C ASP A 29 11.16 58.43 -48.36
N LEU A 30 12.37 58.68 -47.82
CA LEU A 30 13.43 59.38 -48.57
C LEU A 30 14.82 59.33 -47.88
N ASN A 31 15.85 59.63 -48.67
CA ASN A 31 17.27 59.43 -48.37
C ASN A 31 18.01 60.71 -47.91
N ASN A 32 19.25 60.51 -47.46
CA ASN A 32 20.35 61.51 -47.36
C ASN A 32 20.21 62.53 -46.20
N THR A 33 21.28 63.20 -45.74
CA THR A 33 22.64 63.39 -46.30
C THR A 33 23.80 62.99 -45.37
N LEU A 34 24.98 62.78 -45.97
CA LEU A 34 26.29 62.81 -45.33
C LEU A 34 26.71 64.26 -45.05
N GLU A 35 27.58 64.46 -44.05
CA GLU A 35 28.68 65.45 -44.14
C GLU A 35 29.83 65.04 -43.22
N GLU A 36 31.06 65.38 -43.60
CA GLU A 36 32.31 64.99 -42.92
C GLU A 36 32.93 66.20 -42.20
N GLU A 37 33.77 65.98 -41.17
CA GLU A 37 35.18 66.41 -41.13
C GLU A 37 35.84 66.29 -39.73
N ASN A 38 36.98 65.59 -39.68
CA ASN A 38 38.27 66.04 -39.12
C ASN A 38 38.29 66.89 -37.82
N THR A 39 39.02 66.57 -36.73
CA THR A 39 40.39 66.00 -36.70
C THR A 39 40.90 65.56 -35.29
N THR A 40 41.81 64.58 -35.27
CA THR A 40 42.93 64.33 -34.30
C THR A 40 42.73 64.33 -32.76
N SER A 41 43.02 63.18 -32.10
CA SER A 41 44.28 62.96 -31.32
C SER A 41 44.17 62.07 -30.05
N LYS A 42 44.61 60.80 -30.19
CA LYS A 42 45.30 59.95 -29.18
C LYS A 42 44.58 59.44 -27.91
N ASN A 43 44.63 58.11 -27.77
CA ASN A 43 44.84 57.30 -26.54
C ASN A 43 43.77 57.37 -25.42
N ASP A 44 43.42 56.28 -24.72
CA ASP A 44 43.92 54.88 -24.73
C ASP A 44 42.79 53.87 -24.46
N ASN A 45 43.09 52.57 -24.50
CA ASN A 45 42.12 51.46 -24.39
C ASN A 45 41.22 51.49 -23.12
N PHE A 46 39.93 51.17 -23.26
CA PHE A 46 39.34 49.87 -22.83
C PHE A 46 37.85 49.73 -23.19
N ILE A 47 37.45 48.50 -23.55
CA ILE A 47 36.07 48.02 -23.76
C ILE A 47 35.94 46.82 -22.79
N THR A 48 34.92 46.66 -21.94
CA THR A 48 33.48 46.48 -22.23
C THR A 48 32.57 47.12 -21.18
N SER A 49 31.41 47.63 -21.62
CA SER A 49 30.29 48.01 -20.76
C SER A 49 29.30 46.85 -20.59
N GLN A 50 28.82 46.61 -19.37
CA GLN A 50 27.67 45.75 -19.08
C GLN A 50 26.54 46.59 -18.44
N PRO A 51 25.28 46.47 -18.91
CA PRO A 51 24.15 47.24 -18.37
C PRO A 51 23.63 46.62 -17.07
N GLY A 52 24.17 47.08 -15.93
CA GLY A 52 23.77 46.57 -14.60
C GLY A 52 23.75 47.56 -13.44
N ILE A 53 24.08 48.85 -13.67
CA ILE A 53 24.37 49.82 -12.60
C ILE A 53 23.12 50.61 -12.15
N GLU A 54 22.06 50.69 -12.96
CA GLU A 54 20.90 51.57 -12.68
C GLU A 54 20.01 51.14 -11.48
N LYS A 55 20.24 49.98 -10.87
CA LYS A 55 19.56 49.60 -9.60
C LYS A 55 20.23 50.14 -8.34
N ILE A 56 21.42 50.76 -8.41
CA ILE A 56 22.09 51.38 -7.26
C ILE A 56 21.40 52.69 -6.85
N LEU A 57 20.86 53.45 -7.81
CA LEU A 57 20.23 54.78 -7.65
C LEU A 57 18.87 54.80 -6.91
N LYS A 58 18.57 53.77 -6.12
CA LYS A 58 17.46 53.78 -5.15
C LYS A 58 17.87 53.51 -3.71
N LEU A 59 19.16 53.31 -3.43
CA LEU A 59 19.70 53.34 -2.07
C LEU A 59 20.19 54.75 -1.68
N ASP A 60 20.69 55.53 -2.64
CA ASP A 60 21.23 56.88 -2.39
C ASP A 60 20.19 57.83 -1.76
N ARG A 61 18.89 57.69 -2.07
CA ARG A 61 17.82 58.50 -1.45
C ARG A 61 17.58 58.23 0.04
N PHE A 62 18.21 57.22 0.63
CA PHE A 62 18.26 56.99 2.08
C PHE A 62 19.65 57.33 2.67
N ILE A 63 20.61 57.71 1.81
CA ILE A 63 21.94 58.22 2.15
C ILE A 63 21.98 59.75 2.00
N GLU A 64 21.05 60.36 1.25
CA GLU A 64 20.82 61.81 1.23
C GLU A 64 20.35 62.38 2.58
N GLU A 65 19.71 61.57 3.45
CA GLU A 65 19.44 61.95 4.85
C GLU A 65 20.70 61.86 5.75
N LEU A 66 21.81 61.30 5.25
CA LEU A 66 23.03 60.98 6.00
C LEU A 66 24.35 61.37 5.29
N LYS A 67 24.31 62.46 4.50
CA LYS A 67 25.52 63.22 4.14
C LYS A 67 25.34 64.69 4.50
N PRO A 68 26.29 65.32 5.22
CA PRO A 68 26.14 66.70 5.64
C PRO A 68 26.18 67.65 4.44
N THR A 69 25.15 68.48 4.31
CA THR A 69 25.27 69.77 3.61
C THR A 69 26.43 70.58 4.21
N GLY A 70 27.11 71.39 3.39
CA GLY A 70 28.40 72.01 3.71
C GLY A 70 28.42 73.08 4.80
N GLN A 71 28.05 72.72 6.03
CA GLN A 71 28.27 73.46 7.26
C GLN A 71 28.91 72.50 8.27
N ALA A 72 29.95 72.96 8.98
CA ALA A 72 30.64 72.15 9.98
C ALA A 72 30.05 72.40 11.38
N MET A 73 30.05 71.36 12.22
CA MET A 73 29.65 71.32 13.64
C MET A 73 28.15 71.23 13.97
N GLU A 74 27.50 70.16 13.50
CA GLU A 74 26.31 69.49 14.07
C GLU A 74 26.33 68.03 13.56
N ASP A 75 26.46 66.95 14.33
CA ASP A 75 26.84 66.76 15.74
C ASP A 75 28.17 65.98 15.83
N ILE A 76 29.21 66.54 16.49
CA ILE A 76 30.27 65.70 17.07
C ILE A 76 29.80 65.33 18.47
N ARG A 77 29.25 64.12 18.63
CA ARG A 77 28.80 63.63 19.95
C ARG A 77 29.98 63.59 20.91
N CYS A 78 29.88 64.35 22.00
CA CYS A 78 30.90 64.44 23.04
C CYS A 78 30.81 63.25 24.01
N GLU A 79 30.85 62.04 23.44
CA GLU A 79 30.56 60.77 24.11
C GLU A 79 31.68 59.75 23.81
N SER A 80 32.00 58.88 24.77
CA SER A 80 33.02 57.84 24.57
C SER A 80 32.45 56.59 23.91
N LEU A 81 32.73 56.38 22.62
CA LEU A 81 32.40 55.13 21.93
C LEU A 81 33.39 54.01 22.34
N ALA A 82 32.86 52.95 22.97
CA ALA A 82 33.64 51.75 23.27
C ALA A 82 33.55 50.76 22.10
N LEU A 83 34.70 50.24 21.67
CA LEU A 83 34.80 49.23 20.61
C LEU A 83 35.51 47.97 21.12
N TYR A 84 35.01 46.81 20.72
CA TYR A 84 35.43 45.49 21.18
C TYR A 84 35.88 44.64 19.98
N ASN A 85 37.04 43.99 20.05
CA ASN A 85 37.45 43.00 19.05
C ASN A 85 37.05 41.60 19.53
N HIS A 86 36.14 40.94 18.80
CA HIS A 86 35.69 39.58 19.11
C HIS A 86 36.59 38.46 18.53
N PHE A 87 37.56 38.83 17.69
CA PHE A 87 38.50 37.92 17.03
C PHE A 87 39.94 38.38 17.27
N PRO A 88 40.51 38.14 18.47
CA PRO A 88 41.87 38.56 18.85
C PRO A 88 42.98 37.65 18.27
N ASP A 89 42.69 36.88 17.22
CA ASP A 89 43.64 35.94 16.60
C ASP A 89 44.67 36.70 15.74
N SER A 90 45.94 36.58 16.11
CA SER A 90 47.06 37.21 15.40
C SER A 90 47.27 36.70 13.97
N SER A 91 46.57 35.64 13.57
CA SER A 91 46.53 35.11 12.20
C SER A 91 45.79 36.03 11.22
N PHE A 92 44.97 36.97 11.69
CA PHE A 92 44.18 37.88 10.84
C PHE A 92 44.57 39.35 11.09
N PRO A 93 45.31 40.02 10.20
CA PRO A 93 45.81 41.39 10.43
C PRO A 93 44.71 42.47 10.46
N ASN A 94 43.50 42.16 9.97
CA ASN A 94 42.36 43.07 9.94
C ASN A 94 41.43 42.82 11.13
N ALA A 95 41.74 43.45 12.28
CA ALA A 95 40.93 43.36 13.49
C ALA A 95 39.48 43.85 13.26
N LYS A 96 38.50 43.00 13.61
CA LYS A 96 37.06 43.32 13.50
C LYS A 96 36.56 43.93 14.81
N TRP A 97 36.45 45.25 14.83
CA TRP A 97 35.93 46.01 15.95
C TRP A 97 34.41 46.16 15.85
N SER A 98 33.72 45.94 16.97
CA SER A 98 32.26 46.02 17.13
C SER A 98 31.91 46.98 18.25
N GLU A 99 30.77 47.68 18.16
CA GLU A 99 30.23 48.53 19.23
C GLU A 99 29.65 47.70 20.40
N PHE A 100 29.53 46.38 20.24
CA PHE A 100 28.89 45.49 21.19
C PHE A 100 29.92 44.73 22.05
N PRO A 101 29.67 44.53 23.36
CA PRO A 101 30.62 43.85 24.24
C PRO A 101 30.69 42.33 24.03
N ASN A 102 29.79 41.75 23.22
CA ASN A 102 29.82 40.35 22.81
C ASN A 102 28.98 40.13 21.55
N LEU A 103 29.32 39.07 20.80
CA LEU A 103 28.66 38.65 19.58
C LEU A 103 27.13 38.47 19.73
N SER A 104 26.63 38.02 20.89
CA SER A 104 25.17 37.84 21.08
C SER A 104 24.41 39.17 21.15
N ALA A 105 25.03 40.25 21.63
CA ALA A 105 24.45 41.59 21.59
C ALA A 105 24.45 42.17 20.16
N GLU A 106 25.52 41.92 19.39
CA GLU A 106 25.58 42.29 17.96
C GLU A 106 24.55 41.50 17.13
N GLU A 107 24.44 40.18 17.34
CA GLU A 107 23.41 39.34 16.72
C GLU A 107 21.99 39.81 17.05
N LYS A 108 21.73 40.25 18.29
CA LYS A 108 20.43 40.84 18.67
C LYS A 108 20.17 42.12 17.89
N ARG A 109 21.14 43.04 17.81
CA ARG A 109 21.02 44.29 17.03
C ARG A 109 20.76 44.01 15.54
N ILE A 110 21.48 43.06 14.95
CA ILE A 110 21.29 42.63 13.56
C ILE A 110 19.90 41.99 13.37
N LYS A 111 19.46 41.13 14.30
CA LYS A 111 18.12 40.50 14.29
C LYS A 111 16.99 41.51 14.44
N GLU A 112 17.21 42.63 15.14
CA GLU A 112 16.26 43.73 15.24
C GLU A 112 16.24 44.61 13.99
N LEU A 113 17.41 45.00 13.47
CA LEU A 113 17.53 45.74 12.21
C LEU A 113 16.88 44.97 11.05
N GLY A 114 17.08 43.65 11.03
CA GLY A 114 16.49 42.74 10.04
C GLY A 114 14.96 42.72 10.00
N LYS A 115 14.27 43.13 11.07
CA LYS A 115 12.79 43.22 11.09
C LYS A 115 12.25 44.30 10.14
N ALA A 116 13.07 45.28 9.77
CA ALA A 116 12.68 46.36 8.85
C ALA A 116 12.73 45.95 7.36
N PHE A 117 13.36 44.82 7.03
CA PHE A 117 13.59 44.38 5.65
C PHE A 117 12.70 43.20 5.29
N VAL A 118 12.24 43.14 4.03
CA VAL A 118 11.42 42.03 3.50
C VAL A 118 12.26 40.79 3.24
N VAL A 119 13.49 41.00 2.75
CA VAL A 119 14.47 39.96 2.39
C VAL A 119 15.81 40.33 3.03
N ILE A 120 16.53 39.35 3.59
CA ILE A 120 17.91 39.54 4.09
C ILE A 120 18.84 38.58 3.34
N HIS A 121 19.78 39.12 2.57
CA HIS A 121 20.80 38.36 1.84
C HIS A 121 22.10 38.34 2.66
N ARG A 122 22.44 37.22 3.31
CA ARG A 122 23.72 37.06 4.00
C ARG A 122 24.79 36.54 3.04
N ARG A 123 25.96 37.19 3.00
CA ARG A 123 27.13 36.72 2.26
C ARG A 123 28.28 36.40 3.22
N SER A 124 29.00 35.32 2.93
CA SER A 124 30.24 34.96 3.63
C SER A 124 31.42 35.14 2.68
N LYS A 125 32.49 35.73 3.18
CA LYS A 125 33.78 35.74 2.49
C LYS A 125 34.40 34.35 2.63
N ILE A 126 34.78 33.73 1.53
CA ILE A 126 35.59 32.52 1.48
C ILE A 126 36.87 32.85 0.72
N GLU A 127 37.99 32.44 1.28
CA GLU A 127 39.29 32.46 0.64
C GLU A 127 39.57 31.06 0.11
N LYS A 128 39.86 30.94 -1.19
CA LYS A 128 40.14 29.65 -1.82
C LYS A 128 41.17 29.82 -2.93
N ASP A 129 42.20 28.98 -2.89
CA ASP A 129 43.29 28.96 -3.89
C ASP A 129 43.95 30.35 -4.08
N GLY A 130 44.00 31.15 -3.00
CA GLY A 130 44.55 32.52 -2.97
C GLY A 130 43.62 33.63 -3.46
N ASN A 131 42.40 33.31 -3.91
CA ASN A 131 41.38 34.29 -4.29
C ASN A 131 40.34 34.48 -3.18
N GLU A 132 40.02 35.74 -2.88
CA GLU A 132 38.93 36.13 -1.99
C GLU A 132 37.61 36.24 -2.76
N ALA A 133 36.59 35.47 -2.37
CA ALA A 133 35.26 35.49 -2.99
C ALA A 133 34.15 35.69 -1.95
N TRP A 134 33.16 36.53 -2.28
CA TRP A 134 31.91 36.62 -1.52
C TRP A 134 30.91 35.60 -2.06
N ILE A 135 30.55 34.60 -1.27
CA ILE A 135 29.48 33.65 -1.61
C ILE A 135 28.20 33.98 -0.82
N THR A 136 27.05 33.57 -1.36
CA THR A 136 25.78 33.61 -0.62
C THR A 136 25.79 32.55 0.48
N HIS A 137 25.58 32.96 1.72
CA HIS A 137 25.47 32.07 2.88
C HIS A 137 24.01 31.64 3.11
N SER A 138 23.10 32.61 3.07
CA SER A 138 21.66 32.39 3.15
C SER A 138 20.88 33.58 2.57
N ILE A 139 19.65 33.32 2.16
CA ILE A 139 18.64 34.35 1.87
C ILE A 139 17.44 34.06 2.79
N GLU A 140 16.99 35.09 3.51
CA GLU A 140 15.86 35.02 4.45
C GLU A 140 14.64 35.77 3.92
N ALA A 141 13.45 35.16 4.04
CA ALA A 141 12.18 35.87 3.87
C ALA A 141 11.64 36.29 5.24
N GLN A 142 11.42 37.58 5.46
CA GLN A 142 10.99 38.14 6.76
C GLN A 142 9.53 38.61 6.79
N SER A 143 8.96 39.02 5.65
CA SER A 143 7.53 39.38 5.57
C SER A 143 6.61 38.16 5.82
N PRO A 144 5.63 38.25 6.74
CA PRO A 144 4.62 37.21 6.93
C PRO A 144 3.78 36.96 5.67
N GLU A 145 3.41 38.01 4.93
CA GLU A 145 2.58 37.89 3.72
C GLU A 145 3.30 37.10 2.62
N LEU A 146 4.61 37.34 2.48
CA LEU A 146 5.49 36.57 1.58
C LEU A 146 5.64 35.11 2.05
N ARG A 147 5.70 34.84 3.36
CA ARG A 147 5.80 33.47 3.89
C ARG A 147 4.52 32.66 3.74
N VAL A 148 3.35 33.26 3.85
CA VAL A 148 2.06 32.59 3.56
C VAL A 148 2.01 32.18 2.09
N LEU A 149 2.36 33.09 1.17
CA LEU A 149 2.42 32.80 -0.27
C LEU A 149 3.40 31.66 -0.58
N LEU A 150 4.61 31.71 -0.02
CA LEU A 150 5.61 30.66 -0.19
C LEU A 150 5.24 29.36 0.53
N GLY A 151 4.43 29.41 1.59
CA GLY A 151 3.88 28.24 2.28
C GLY A 151 3.05 27.36 1.36
N ALA A 152 2.22 27.96 0.50
CA ALA A 152 1.48 27.22 -0.53
C ALA A 152 2.41 26.60 -1.60
N VAL A 153 3.46 27.32 -2.02
CA VAL A 153 4.46 26.80 -2.98
C VAL A 153 5.21 25.59 -2.41
N PHE A 154 5.59 25.69 -1.13
CA PHE A 154 6.45 24.77 -0.41
C PHE A 154 5.68 23.84 0.54
N ALA A 155 4.39 23.59 0.29
CA ALA A 155 3.56 22.74 1.16
C ALA A 155 4.11 21.30 1.31
N GLU A 156 4.87 20.81 0.33
CA GLU A 156 5.51 19.49 0.42
C GLU A 156 6.92 19.54 1.07
N TYR A 157 7.37 20.70 1.58
CA TYR A 157 8.68 20.87 2.22
C TYR A 157 8.56 21.01 3.75
N PRO A 158 8.88 19.96 4.52
CA PRO A 158 8.72 19.92 5.98
C PRO A 158 9.87 20.62 6.74
N GLN A 159 10.65 21.42 6.03
CA GLN A 159 11.58 22.42 6.57
C GLN A 159 11.06 23.85 6.37
N TRP A 160 9.96 24.02 5.61
CA TRP A 160 9.23 25.27 5.51
C TRP A 160 8.14 25.31 6.58
N TYR A 161 8.18 26.32 7.43
CA TYR A 161 7.12 26.63 8.39
C TYR A 161 6.83 28.13 8.22
N PRO A 162 5.58 28.58 8.04
CA PRO A 162 5.32 30.02 7.82
C PRO A 162 5.74 30.90 9.00
N ASP A 163 5.66 30.38 10.23
CA ASP A 163 5.55 31.23 11.43
C ASP A 163 6.87 31.44 12.19
N ALA A 164 7.81 30.49 12.16
CA ALA A 164 9.07 30.63 12.91
C ALA A 164 10.02 31.67 12.28
N THR A 165 10.94 32.22 13.08
CA THR A 165 11.83 33.33 12.67
C THR A 165 13.28 33.13 13.12
N PRO A 166 14.29 33.33 12.24
CA PRO A 166 14.23 33.62 10.81
C PRO A 166 14.25 32.35 9.93
N TYR A 167 13.52 32.34 8.81
CA TYR A 167 13.70 31.30 7.78
C TYR A 167 14.78 31.68 6.78
N ALA A 168 16.01 31.27 7.10
CA ALA A 168 17.16 31.30 6.23
C ALA A 168 17.18 30.06 5.32
N VAL A 169 17.16 30.26 4.00
CA VAL A 169 17.45 29.20 3.03
C VAL A 169 18.88 29.38 2.54
N SER A 170 19.70 28.34 2.71
CA SER A 170 21.11 28.30 2.28
C SER A 170 21.31 27.56 0.95
N PRO A 171 22.46 27.71 0.29
CA PRO A 171 22.82 26.92 -0.88
C PRO A 171 22.66 25.41 -0.65
N PRO A 172 22.20 24.63 -1.67
CA PRO A 172 21.91 25.04 -3.04
C PRO A 172 20.44 25.44 -3.25
N PHE A 173 19.77 26.04 -2.25
CA PHE A 173 18.41 26.61 -2.35
C PHE A 173 17.35 25.61 -2.84
N LYS A 174 17.46 24.34 -2.45
CA LYS A 174 16.63 23.22 -2.95
C LYS A 174 15.13 23.49 -3.10
N PRO A 175 14.42 24.14 -2.15
CA PRO A 175 12.99 24.41 -2.32
C PRO A 175 12.72 25.28 -3.56
N PHE A 176 13.47 26.39 -3.70
CA PHE A 176 13.35 27.31 -4.83
C PHE A 176 13.67 26.62 -6.15
N VAL A 177 14.77 25.86 -6.24
CA VAL A 177 15.15 25.14 -7.48
C VAL A 177 14.07 24.14 -7.91
N HIS A 178 13.46 23.42 -6.97
CA HIS A 178 12.49 22.35 -7.28
C HIS A 178 11.03 22.85 -7.46
N ARG A 179 10.77 24.13 -7.19
CA ARG A 179 9.43 24.75 -7.31
C ARG A 179 9.47 26.08 -8.08
N TRP A 180 10.57 26.37 -8.76
CA TRP A 180 10.75 27.60 -9.53
C TRP A 180 9.61 27.83 -10.53
N ASP A 181 9.20 26.75 -11.21
CA ASP A 181 8.06 26.75 -12.14
C ASP A 181 6.77 27.29 -11.46
N ARG A 182 6.42 26.83 -10.25
CA ARG A 182 5.28 27.34 -9.45
C ARG A 182 5.46 28.81 -9.02
N ILE A 183 6.69 29.22 -8.70
CA ILE A 183 7.01 30.61 -8.29
C ILE A 183 6.84 31.57 -9.48
N LEU A 184 7.29 31.17 -10.67
CA LEU A 184 7.09 31.91 -11.92
C LEU A 184 5.62 31.97 -12.34
N GLU A 185 4.80 30.99 -11.97
CA GLU A 185 3.34 31.07 -12.14
C GLU A 185 2.70 32.10 -11.21
N LEU A 186 3.06 32.10 -9.92
CA LEU A 186 2.57 33.13 -8.98
C LEU A 186 3.02 34.54 -9.38
N ARG A 187 4.25 34.71 -9.89
CA ARG A 187 4.76 36.00 -10.40
C ARG A 187 3.93 36.60 -11.56
N LYS A 188 3.11 35.80 -12.26
CA LYS A 188 2.19 36.30 -13.31
C LYS A 188 0.93 36.97 -12.74
N GLN A 189 0.61 36.75 -11.47
CA GLN A 189 -0.52 37.39 -10.80
C GLN A 189 -0.21 38.85 -10.49
N GLN A 190 -1.17 39.76 -10.66
CA GLN A 190 -0.96 41.20 -10.47
C GLN A 190 -1.62 41.75 -9.20
N GLY A 191 -1.16 42.92 -8.76
CA GLY A 191 -1.86 43.79 -7.82
C GLY A 191 -1.53 43.64 -6.33
N SER A 192 -1.05 42.48 -5.86
CA SER A 192 -0.83 42.26 -4.42
C SER A 192 0.52 42.79 -3.90
N LYS A 193 0.56 43.20 -2.62
CA LYS A 193 1.79 43.55 -1.88
C LYS A 193 2.78 42.38 -1.85
N ALA A 194 2.26 41.17 -1.61
CA ALA A 194 3.05 39.94 -1.52
C ALA A 194 3.74 39.58 -2.85
N ILE A 195 3.12 39.88 -4.01
CA ILE A 195 3.77 39.69 -5.31
C ILE A 195 5.01 40.59 -5.45
N LYS A 196 4.91 41.88 -5.09
CA LYS A 196 6.08 42.79 -5.16
C LYS A 196 7.21 42.36 -4.20
N GLN A 197 6.85 41.78 -3.06
CA GLN A 197 7.79 41.18 -2.10
C GLN A 197 8.44 39.89 -2.66
N LEU A 198 7.67 39.08 -3.41
CA LEU A 198 8.17 37.90 -4.11
C LEU A 198 9.09 38.26 -5.28
N GLU A 199 8.79 39.30 -6.06
CA GLU A 199 9.64 39.78 -7.16
C GLU A 199 11.02 40.19 -6.67
N LEU A 200 11.10 40.90 -5.53
CA LEU A 200 12.36 41.23 -4.87
C LEU A 200 13.15 39.98 -4.50
N LEU A 201 12.50 39.02 -3.81
CA LEU A 201 13.12 37.74 -3.43
C LEU A 201 13.58 36.93 -4.64
N CYS A 202 12.82 36.92 -5.74
CA CYS A 202 13.22 36.27 -6.98
C CYS A 202 14.49 36.91 -7.56
N SER A 203 14.57 38.24 -7.61
CA SER A 203 15.75 38.93 -8.16
C SER A 203 17.04 38.73 -7.35
N GLU A 204 16.94 38.41 -6.05
CA GLU A 204 18.07 38.02 -5.21
C GLU A 204 18.45 36.53 -5.37
N LEU A 205 17.53 35.69 -5.84
CA LEU A 205 17.72 34.24 -6.02
C LEU A 205 18.11 33.82 -7.45
N GLU A 206 17.67 34.57 -8.47
CA GLU A 206 17.87 34.26 -9.90
C GLU A 206 19.34 33.88 -10.21
N GLN A 207 20.30 34.75 -9.85
CA GLN A 207 21.73 34.47 -10.05
C GLN A 207 22.26 33.27 -9.20
N PRO A 208 22.01 33.18 -7.87
CA PRO A 208 22.39 32.01 -7.07
C PRO A 208 21.86 30.64 -7.55
N ILE A 209 20.74 30.59 -8.29
CA ILE A 209 20.13 29.33 -8.74
C ILE A 209 20.28 29.05 -10.24
N GLU A 210 20.68 30.01 -11.06
CA GLU A 210 20.79 29.90 -12.53
C GLU A 210 21.46 28.60 -12.98
N SER A 211 22.66 28.30 -12.44
CA SER A 211 23.43 27.09 -12.77
C SER A 211 22.73 25.78 -12.36
N HIS A 212 21.92 25.81 -11.30
CA HIS A 212 21.11 24.68 -10.83
C HIS A 212 19.87 24.48 -11.71
N LEU A 213 19.23 25.56 -12.16
CA LEU A 213 18.13 25.52 -13.13
C LEU A 213 18.62 25.00 -14.48
N SER A 214 19.73 25.52 -15.01
CA SER A 214 20.35 25.01 -16.26
C SER A 214 20.73 23.53 -16.15
N ALA A 215 21.20 23.08 -14.98
CA ALA A 215 21.47 21.66 -14.74
C ALA A 215 20.18 20.81 -14.72
N LEU A 216 19.10 21.29 -14.09
CA LEU A 216 17.80 20.63 -14.07
C LEU A 216 17.16 20.57 -15.47
N GLU A 217 17.21 21.67 -16.25
CA GLU A 217 16.78 21.68 -17.66
C GLU A 217 17.56 20.69 -18.52
N ARG A 218 18.89 20.62 -18.33
CA ARG A 218 19.73 19.63 -19.01
C ARG A 218 19.29 18.20 -18.65
N VAL A 219 18.99 17.91 -17.38
CA VAL A 219 18.49 16.60 -16.93
C VAL A 219 17.09 16.31 -17.52
N LYS A 220 16.16 17.27 -17.50
CA LYS A 220 14.84 17.19 -18.17
C LYS A 220 14.99 16.88 -19.67
N LYS A 221 15.98 17.48 -20.36
CA LYS A 221 16.25 17.32 -21.80
C LYS A 221 16.98 16.03 -22.17
N THR A 222 17.99 15.60 -21.40
CA THR A 222 18.78 14.40 -21.72
C THR A 222 18.19 13.12 -21.13
N GLN A 223 17.26 13.22 -20.18
CA GLN A 223 16.72 12.09 -19.41
C GLN A 223 17.81 11.30 -18.66
N THR A 224 18.96 11.94 -18.40
CA THR A 224 20.13 11.35 -17.74
C THR A 224 20.62 12.22 -16.58
N VAL A 225 21.08 11.58 -15.50
CA VAL A 225 21.46 12.27 -14.25
C VAL A 225 22.71 11.63 -13.63
N SER A 226 23.68 12.45 -13.23
CA SER A 226 24.84 12.01 -12.43
C SER A 226 24.45 11.87 -10.96
N PHE A 227 25.20 11.06 -10.21
CA PHE A 227 24.90 10.79 -8.80
C PHE A 227 24.90 12.06 -7.92
N GLU A 228 25.76 13.02 -8.24
CA GLU A 228 25.86 14.33 -7.59
C GLU A 228 24.69 15.27 -7.96
N ALA A 229 24.09 15.09 -9.15
CA ALA A 229 22.96 15.88 -9.64
C ALA A 229 21.59 15.33 -9.22
N LEU A 230 21.52 14.12 -8.65
CA LEU A 230 20.26 13.46 -8.25
C LEU A 230 19.35 14.33 -7.39
N TRP A 231 19.89 15.20 -6.55
CA TRP A 231 19.07 16.04 -5.67
C TRP A 231 18.09 16.92 -6.45
N LEU A 232 18.46 17.40 -7.65
CA LEU A 232 17.65 18.29 -8.50
C LEU A 232 16.28 17.69 -8.87
N ILE A 233 16.19 16.35 -8.94
CA ILE A 233 14.96 15.62 -9.29
C ILE A 233 14.29 14.96 -8.06
N LEU A 234 14.95 14.96 -6.91
CA LEU A 234 14.46 14.34 -5.67
C LEU A 234 13.73 15.36 -4.80
N ALA A 235 12.64 15.91 -5.31
CA ALA A 235 11.80 16.87 -4.61
C ALA A 235 10.79 16.20 -3.66
N PRO A 236 10.80 16.52 -2.35
CA PRO A 236 9.69 16.20 -1.45
C PRO A 236 8.31 16.49 -2.08
N GLY A 237 7.33 15.64 -1.81
CA GLY A 237 6.02 15.63 -2.43
C GLY A 237 5.93 14.86 -3.75
N CYS A 238 7.01 14.71 -4.52
CA CYS A 238 6.92 14.09 -5.83
C CYS A 238 6.57 12.59 -5.76
N LEU A 239 5.91 12.11 -6.81
CA LEU A 239 5.54 10.70 -6.96
C LEU A 239 6.71 9.94 -7.58
N MET A 240 7.15 8.87 -6.91
CA MET A 240 8.30 8.06 -7.28
C MET A 240 7.85 6.69 -7.74
N VAL A 241 8.25 6.27 -8.94
CA VAL A 241 8.07 4.92 -9.48
C VAL A 241 9.22 4.02 -9.00
N SER A 242 8.89 2.85 -8.46
CA SER A 242 9.82 1.74 -8.23
C SER A 242 9.22 0.41 -8.68
N LYS A 243 10.01 -0.67 -8.58
CA LYS A 243 9.53 -2.05 -8.82
C LYS A 243 9.89 -2.96 -7.66
N GLU A 244 8.91 -3.72 -7.18
CA GLU A 244 9.04 -4.64 -6.04
C GLU A 244 8.41 -5.98 -6.42
N ASN A 245 9.19 -7.06 -6.36
CA ASN A 245 8.80 -8.41 -6.81
C ASN A 245 8.19 -8.49 -8.23
N GLY A 246 8.53 -7.53 -9.10
CA GLY A 246 7.99 -7.40 -10.47
C GLY A 246 6.78 -6.46 -10.60
N ASN A 247 6.10 -6.16 -9.49
CA ASN A 247 5.02 -5.17 -9.45
C ASN A 247 5.57 -3.75 -9.60
N THR A 248 4.89 -2.89 -10.37
CA THR A 248 5.16 -1.45 -10.38
C THR A 248 4.47 -0.81 -9.19
N ILE A 249 5.16 0.07 -8.46
CA ILE A 249 4.64 0.82 -7.31
C ILE A 249 4.91 2.31 -7.54
N VAL A 250 3.96 3.16 -7.15
CA VAL A 250 4.19 4.59 -6.94
C VAL A 250 4.17 4.89 -5.45
N SER A 251 5.13 5.67 -4.98
CA SER A 251 5.25 6.11 -3.57
C SER A 251 5.45 7.63 -3.52
N ARG A 252 4.94 8.31 -2.49
CA ARG A 252 5.15 9.77 -2.30
C ARG A 252 6.50 10.01 -1.61
N LEU A 253 7.38 10.82 -2.19
CA LEU A 253 8.67 11.16 -1.59
C LEU A 253 8.48 12.12 -0.40
N LEU A 254 8.93 11.73 0.80
CA LEU A 254 8.88 12.58 1.99
C LEU A 254 10.21 13.31 2.21
N LYS A 255 11.34 12.64 1.94
CA LYS A 255 12.69 13.16 2.20
C LYS A 255 13.75 12.46 1.37
N ALA A 256 14.76 13.20 0.93
CA ALA A 256 15.97 12.68 0.30
C ALA A 256 17.22 13.16 1.05
N ASP A 257 17.86 12.25 1.79
CA ASP A 257 19.10 12.51 2.53
C ASP A 257 20.31 11.93 1.79
N PHE A 258 21.38 12.72 1.65
CA PHE A 258 22.67 12.22 1.17
C PHE A 258 23.44 11.55 2.32
N VAL A 259 23.91 10.34 2.11
CA VAL A 259 24.78 9.61 3.04
C VAL A 259 26.15 9.47 2.39
N ALA A 260 27.16 10.14 2.94
CA ALA A 260 28.54 10.03 2.51
C ALA A 260 29.09 8.60 2.71
N ALA A 261 30.11 8.25 1.94
CA ALA A 261 30.75 6.94 2.01
C ALA A 261 31.37 6.67 3.39
N ARG A 262 31.45 5.39 3.75
CA ARG A 262 32.16 4.85 4.92
C ARG A 262 33.06 3.70 4.47
N GLN A 263 33.98 3.24 5.32
CA GLN A 263 35.05 2.29 4.95
C GLN A 263 34.57 1.11 4.08
N ASP A 264 33.50 0.42 4.49
CA ASP A 264 32.97 -0.74 3.76
C ASP A 264 31.73 -0.43 2.88
N HIS A 265 31.28 0.82 2.80
CA HIS A 265 29.99 1.19 2.20
C HIS A 265 30.11 2.44 1.30
N PRO A 266 29.78 2.34 -0.01
CA PRO A 266 29.75 3.50 -0.90
C PRO A 266 28.70 4.52 -0.46
N ALA A 267 28.88 5.77 -0.89
CA ALA A 267 27.89 6.82 -0.68
C ALA A 267 26.53 6.45 -1.31
N PHE A 268 25.43 6.92 -0.73
CA PHE A 268 24.09 6.66 -1.26
C PHE A 268 23.09 7.78 -0.91
N TRP A 269 22.09 7.98 -1.77
CA TRP A 269 20.89 8.72 -1.40
C TRP A 269 19.92 7.80 -0.68
N ARG A 270 19.45 8.23 0.49
CA ARG A 270 18.42 7.57 1.30
C ARG A 270 17.11 8.32 1.08
N LEU A 271 16.11 7.63 0.53
CA LEU A 271 14.79 8.20 0.28
C LEU A 271 13.81 7.67 1.34
N LYS A 272 13.16 8.55 2.09
CA LYS A 272 11.98 8.23 2.91
C LYS A 272 10.75 8.43 2.03
N VAL A 273 9.94 7.39 1.89
CA VAL A 273 8.75 7.39 1.02
C VAL A 273 7.51 6.94 1.79
N ALA A 274 6.32 7.37 1.35
CA ALA A 274 5.03 6.91 1.85
C ALA A 274 4.27 6.11 0.80
N ARG A 275 3.59 5.04 1.25
CA ARG A 275 2.67 4.18 0.47
C ARG A 275 1.38 4.03 1.25
N LEU A 276 0.25 3.80 0.58
CA LEU A 276 -1.04 3.61 1.24
C LEU A 276 -1.32 2.12 1.45
N ASN A 277 -1.70 1.76 2.67
CA ASN A 277 -1.97 0.38 3.09
C ASN A 277 -3.26 0.28 3.93
N TRP A 278 -3.64 -0.96 4.24
CA TRP A 278 -4.82 -1.36 5.01
C TRP A 278 -4.37 -2.29 6.15
N ASN A 279 -4.65 -1.90 7.40
CA ASN A 279 -4.23 -2.66 8.58
C ASN A 279 -5.34 -3.52 9.21
N GLY A 280 -6.51 -3.62 8.58
CA GLY A 280 -7.68 -4.32 9.12
C GLY A 280 -8.54 -3.48 10.09
N SER A 281 -8.26 -2.19 10.22
CA SER A 281 -9.13 -1.26 10.98
C SER A 281 -9.33 0.07 10.28
N HIS A 282 -8.31 0.58 9.58
CA HIS A 282 -8.40 1.82 8.80
C HIS A 282 -7.39 1.81 7.65
N SER A 283 -7.63 2.70 6.68
CA SER A 283 -6.66 2.99 5.62
C SER A 283 -5.72 4.11 6.07
N GLY A 284 -4.48 4.07 5.63
CA GLY A 284 -3.50 5.10 5.98
C GLY A 284 -2.14 4.88 5.33
N PHE A 285 -1.20 5.80 5.57
CA PHE A 285 0.12 5.74 4.99
C PHE A 285 1.14 5.00 5.88
N GLU A 286 1.92 4.12 5.27
CA GLU A 286 3.08 3.45 5.85
C GLU A 286 4.40 4.02 5.30
N GLY A 287 5.49 3.83 6.04
CA GLY A 287 6.81 4.39 5.75
C GLY A 287 7.81 3.40 5.14
N GLY A 288 8.25 3.67 3.91
CA GLY A 288 9.35 2.97 3.23
C GLY A 288 10.69 3.69 3.32
N VAL A 289 11.79 2.94 3.13
CA VAL A 289 13.15 3.49 2.98
C VAL A 289 13.83 2.87 1.77
N GLU A 290 13.96 3.67 0.71
CA GLU A 290 14.58 3.29 -0.55
C GLU A 290 16.00 3.85 -0.65
N ARG A 291 16.85 3.27 -1.51
CA ARG A 291 18.26 3.66 -1.64
C ARG A 291 18.72 3.74 -3.09
N ILE A 292 19.39 4.84 -3.45
CA ILE A 292 20.16 4.96 -4.69
C ILE A 292 21.64 4.98 -4.30
N THR A 293 22.31 3.84 -4.48
CA THR A 293 23.77 3.69 -4.27
C THR A 293 24.57 4.50 -5.30
N LYS A 294 25.76 4.98 -4.93
CA LYS A 294 26.65 5.66 -5.88
C LYS A 294 26.96 4.78 -7.08
N TYR A 295 26.76 5.36 -8.25
CA TYR A 295 27.18 4.86 -9.56
C TYR A 295 28.19 5.84 -10.18
N ASN A 296 28.84 5.40 -11.26
CA ASN A 296 29.72 6.23 -12.07
C ASN A 296 28.95 6.83 -13.25
N ASP A 297 29.45 7.95 -13.77
CA ASP A 297 28.93 8.66 -14.94
C ASP A 297 27.47 9.15 -14.80
N SER A 298 26.87 9.59 -15.91
CA SER A 298 25.45 9.95 -15.98
C SER A 298 24.65 8.79 -16.59
N ILE A 299 23.67 8.27 -15.86
CA ILE A 299 22.80 7.18 -16.32
C ILE A 299 21.40 7.70 -16.64
N PHE A 300 20.65 6.97 -17.47
CA PHE A 300 19.23 7.24 -17.69
C PHE A 300 18.44 7.14 -16.38
N ILE A 301 17.56 8.11 -16.13
CA ILE A 301 16.77 8.21 -14.89
C ILE A 301 15.94 6.94 -14.67
N THR A 302 15.39 6.36 -15.75
CA THR A 302 14.62 5.10 -15.75
C THR A 302 15.43 3.84 -15.42
N LYS A 303 16.76 3.93 -15.29
CA LYS A 303 17.64 2.85 -14.80
C LYS A 303 17.90 2.92 -13.29
N LEU A 304 17.45 3.97 -12.60
CA LEU A 304 17.49 4.03 -11.14
C LEU A 304 16.50 3.00 -10.55
N PRO A 305 16.78 2.44 -9.35
CA PRO A 305 15.85 1.51 -8.68
C PRO A 305 14.52 2.19 -8.30
N ILE A 306 14.56 3.51 -8.13
CA ILE A 306 13.41 4.38 -7.87
C ILE A 306 13.67 5.76 -8.49
N TYR A 307 12.67 6.33 -9.18
CA TYR A 307 12.80 7.63 -9.88
C TYR A 307 11.46 8.39 -9.97
N PRO A 308 11.44 9.72 -10.17
CA PRO A 308 10.20 10.49 -10.25
C PRO A 308 9.36 10.14 -11.48
N ILE A 309 8.04 10.06 -11.32
CA ILE A 309 7.09 9.61 -12.36
C ILE A 309 7.06 10.50 -13.62
N GLU A 310 7.51 11.75 -13.52
CA GLU A 310 7.64 12.67 -14.65
C GLU A 310 8.68 12.21 -15.69
N PHE A 311 9.61 11.32 -15.30
CA PHE A 311 10.60 10.69 -16.19
C PHE A 311 10.18 9.26 -16.62
N ALA A 312 8.95 8.83 -16.32
CA ALA A 312 8.45 7.54 -16.75
C ALA A 312 8.03 7.57 -18.25
N PRO A 313 8.47 6.62 -19.09
CA PRO A 313 8.16 6.64 -20.54
C PRO A 313 6.67 6.57 -20.87
N ASP A 314 5.89 5.94 -20.00
CA ASP A 314 4.43 5.87 -20.07
C ASP A 314 3.82 6.21 -18.70
N ARG A 315 3.89 7.50 -18.35
CA ARG A 315 3.30 8.01 -17.11
C ARG A 315 1.79 7.72 -17.02
N ARG A 316 1.05 7.90 -18.11
CA ARG A 316 -0.42 7.73 -18.12
C ARG A 316 -0.85 6.28 -17.94
N GLY A 317 -0.27 5.35 -18.70
CA GLY A 317 -0.57 3.92 -18.54
C GLY A 317 -0.14 3.37 -17.17
N ILE A 318 0.89 3.95 -16.54
CA ILE A 318 1.23 3.67 -15.13
C ILE A 318 0.14 4.21 -14.19
N GLU A 319 -0.24 5.49 -14.30
CA GLU A 319 -1.29 6.10 -13.46
C GLU A 319 -2.64 5.38 -13.61
N GLU A 320 -3.07 5.07 -14.84
CA GLU A 320 -4.29 4.33 -15.15
C GLU A 320 -4.26 2.89 -14.61
N LYS A 321 -3.17 2.13 -14.84
CA LYS A 321 -3.05 0.77 -14.29
C LYS A 321 -3.08 0.77 -12.77
N LEU A 322 -2.37 1.70 -12.13
CA LEU A 322 -2.31 1.80 -10.67
C LEU A 322 -3.63 2.27 -10.07
N LEU A 323 -4.39 3.13 -10.77
CA LEU A 323 -5.74 3.50 -10.36
C LEU A 323 -6.69 2.29 -10.40
N VAL A 324 -6.68 1.50 -11.47
CA VAL A 324 -7.49 0.26 -11.57
C VAL A 324 -7.12 -0.73 -10.45
N ARG A 325 -5.82 -0.96 -10.20
CA ARG A 325 -5.39 -1.80 -9.08
C ARG A 325 -5.80 -1.21 -7.73
N GLY A 326 -5.70 0.10 -7.55
CA GLY A 326 -6.05 0.78 -6.30
C GLY A 326 -7.55 0.74 -5.98
N ARG A 327 -8.41 0.80 -7.00
CA ARG A 327 -9.87 0.57 -6.86
C ARG A 327 -10.18 -0.89 -6.52
N LYS A 328 -9.42 -1.85 -7.09
CA LYS A 328 -9.51 -3.26 -6.71
C LYS A 328 -9.04 -3.49 -5.27
N PHE A 329 -7.92 -2.90 -4.85
CA PHE A 329 -7.44 -2.90 -3.44
C PHE A 329 -8.49 -2.31 -2.49
N GLU A 330 -9.09 -1.18 -2.85
CA GLU A 330 -10.16 -0.52 -2.08
C GLU A 330 -11.37 -1.45 -1.86
N SER A 331 -11.80 -2.17 -2.91
CA SER A 331 -12.88 -3.17 -2.85
C SER A 331 -12.53 -4.44 -2.07
N LEU A 332 -11.25 -4.65 -1.74
CA LEU A 332 -10.74 -5.80 -0.97
C LEU A 332 -10.44 -5.44 0.50
N ARG A 333 -10.74 -4.21 0.94
CA ARG A 333 -10.74 -3.83 2.36
C ARG A 333 -11.93 -4.48 3.07
N GLY A 334 -11.75 -4.85 4.33
CA GLY A 334 -12.72 -5.68 5.08
C GLY A 334 -12.39 -7.18 5.02
N PHE A 335 -13.45 -8.00 5.09
CA PHE A 335 -13.40 -9.47 4.93
C PHE A 335 -14.03 -9.87 3.58
N HIS A 336 -13.29 -10.65 2.78
CA HIS A 336 -13.77 -11.16 1.49
C HIS A 336 -13.34 -12.60 1.23
N ILE A 337 -14.27 -13.45 0.78
CA ILE A 337 -13.95 -14.72 0.15
C ILE A 337 -13.65 -14.45 -1.33
N LYS A 338 -12.49 -14.89 -1.83
CA LYS A 338 -12.04 -14.67 -3.23
C LYS A 338 -11.36 -15.93 -3.79
N THR A 339 -11.20 -15.97 -5.11
CA THR A 339 -10.32 -16.92 -5.79
C THR A 339 -8.96 -16.26 -6.03
N CYS A 340 -7.87 -17.00 -5.97
CA CYS A 340 -6.54 -16.50 -6.34
C CYS A 340 -5.78 -17.55 -7.15
N THR A 341 -5.25 -17.14 -8.30
CA THR A 341 -4.46 -17.98 -9.21
C THR A 341 -3.23 -17.19 -9.64
N GLY A 342 -2.10 -17.46 -9.00
CA GLY A 342 -0.90 -16.63 -9.13
C GLY A 342 0.09 -16.93 -8.01
N LYS A 343 0.49 -15.89 -7.28
CA LYS A 343 1.55 -15.98 -6.25
C LYS A 343 1.07 -15.51 -4.88
N LYS A 344 1.47 -16.25 -3.85
CA LYS A 344 1.41 -15.84 -2.44
C LYS A 344 2.81 -15.63 -1.87
N TYR A 345 2.90 -14.73 -0.90
CA TYR A 345 4.13 -14.33 -0.25
C TYR A 345 4.05 -14.62 1.24
N VAL A 346 4.97 -15.44 1.74
CA VAL A 346 4.99 -15.90 3.13
C VAL A 346 6.25 -15.40 3.81
N ARG A 347 6.10 -14.72 4.95
CA ARG A 347 7.25 -14.20 5.71
C ARG A 347 7.69 -15.19 6.79
N LYS A 348 8.72 -15.98 6.51
CA LYS A 348 9.22 -17.03 7.43
C LYS A 348 10.50 -16.59 8.14
N TYR A 349 10.61 -16.96 9.41
CA TYR A 349 11.85 -16.77 10.19
C TYR A 349 12.87 -17.85 9.80
N ILE A 350 14.11 -17.46 9.55
CA ILE A 350 15.24 -18.36 9.28
C ILE A 350 16.16 -18.33 10.52
N PRO A 351 16.08 -19.33 11.43
CA PRO A 351 16.85 -19.31 12.68
C PRO A 351 18.36 -19.21 12.46
N ILE A 352 18.87 -19.89 11.43
CA ILE A 352 20.30 -19.91 11.05
C ILE A 352 20.83 -18.52 10.68
N ARG A 353 19.96 -17.59 10.26
CA ARG A 353 20.33 -16.21 9.86
C ARG A 353 19.84 -15.15 10.86
N GLY A 354 19.11 -15.53 11.91
CA GLY A 354 18.50 -14.60 12.86
C GLY A 354 17.53 -13.60 12.24
N CYS A 355 16.98 -13.89 11.06
CA CYS A 355 16.21 -12.92 10.26
C CYS A 355 14.97 -13.53 9.60
N TYR A 356 14.04 -12.68 9.18
CA TYR A 356 12.90 -13.08 8.36
C TYR A 356 13.24 -12.95 6.88
N ALA A 357 12.83 -13.93 6.09
CA ALA A 357 12.82 -13.88 4.63
C ALA A 357 11.38 -13.95 4.09
N GLU A 358 11.18 -13.47 2.87
CA GLU A 358 9.97 -13.71 2.09
C GLU A 358 10.18 -14.91 1.18
N GLU A 359 9.25 -15.87 1.23
CA GLU A 359 9.15 -16.97 0.27
C GLU A 359 7.98 -16.72 -0.68
N GLU A 360 8.27 -16.68 -1.98
CA GLU A 360 7.27 -16.67 -3.05
C GLU A 360 6.84 -18.10 -3.35
N ASN A 361 5.55 -18.39 -3.21
CA ASN A 361 4.96 -19.71 -3.48
C ASN A 361 3.77 -19.58 -4.45
N PRO A 362 3.51 -20.59 -5.31
CA PRO A 362 2.32 -20.59 -6.14
C PRO A 362 1.05 -20.75 -5.28
N VAL A 363 -0.05 -20.13 -5.73
CA VAL A 363 -1.39 -20.34 -5.18
C VAL A 363 -2.41 -20.50 -6.31
N SER A 364 -3.38 -21.39 -6.11
CA SER A 364 -4.44 -21.70 -7.08
C SER A 364 -5.63 -22.30 -6.33
N GLY A 365 -6.56 -21.46 -5.88
CA GLY A 365 -7.72 -21.90 -5.11
C GLY A 365 -8.48 -20.76 -4.43
N ARG A 366 -9.33 -21.12 -3.46
CA ARG A 366 -10.03 -20.13 -2.62
C ARG A 366 -9.10 -19.57 -1.55
N ILE A 367 -9.24 -18.27 -1.33
CA ILE A 367 -8.55 -17.51 -0.30
C ILE A 367 -9.56 -16.66 0.47
N ILE A 368 -9.17 -16.22 1.66
CA ILE A 368 -9.86 -15.14 2.37
C ILE A 368 -8.93 -13.94 2.41
N VAL A 369 -9.39 -12.79 1.96
CA VAL A 369 -8.71 -11.50 2.16
C VAL A 369 -9.28 -10.89 3.42
N ASP A 370 -8.43 -10.76 4.45
CA ASP A 370 -8.80 -10.21 5.75
C ASP A 370 -7.55 -9.81 6.55
N ALA A 371 -7.22 -8.52 6.52
CA ALA A 371 -6.09 -7.98 7.27
C ALA A 371 -6.34 -7.93 8.79
N TYR A 372 -7.60 -7.85 9.23
CA TYR A 372 -7.95 -7.83 10.66
C TYR A 372 -7.68 -9.20 11.28
N ALA A 373 -8.23 -10.25 10.68
CA ALA A 373 -8.01 -11.62 11.15
C ALA A 373 -6.54 -12.04 11.00
N TYR A 374 -5.84 -11.60 9.94
CA TYR A 374 -4.39 -11.82 9.77
C TYR A 374 -3.61 -11.33 10.99
N HIS A 375 -3.84 -10.09 11.45
CA HIS A 375 -3.12 -9.56 12.61
C HIS A 375 -3.59 -10.20 13.93
N LYS A 376 -4.91 -10.35 14.12
CA LYS A 376 -5.50 -10.91 15.34
C LYS A 376 -5.06 -12.35 15.61
N VAL A 377 -5.34 -13.29 14.69
CA VAL A 377 -5.13 -14.74 14.90
C VAL A 377 -3.63 -15.10 14.94
N GLN A 378 -2.76 -14.26 14.36
CA GLN A 378 -1.31 -14.39 14.48
C GLN A 378 -0.73 -13.76 15.77
N ASN A 379 -1.55 -13.10 16.60
CA ASN A 379 -1.10 -12.26 17.72
C ASN A 379 -0.04 -11.23 17.31
N GLN A 380 -0.21 -10.62 16.13
CA GLN A 380 0.66 -9.56 15.62
C GLN A 380 0.02 -8.19 15.87
N VAL A 381 0.82 -7.26 16.39
CA VAL A 381 0.45 -5.84 16.40
C VAL A 381 0.30 -5.38 14.95
N ALA A 382 -0.88 -4.91 14.58
CA ALA A 382 -1.16 -4.37 13.25
C ALA A 382 -0.24 -3.15 12.97
N PRO A 383 0.15 -2.90 11.71
CA PRO A 383 0.98 -1.75 11.39
C PRO A 383 0.22 -0.46 11.73
N ASP A 384 0.89 0.39 12.49
CA ASP A 384 0.45 1.76 12.78
C ASP A 384 0.60 2.59 11.49
N LEU A 385 -0.51 3.21 11.07
CA LEU A 385 -0.64 3.91 9.78
C LEU A 385 -1.05 5.36 10.04
N VAL A 386 -0.46 6.30 9.29
CA VAL A 386 -0.92 7.70 9.34
C VAL A 386 -2.30 7.76 8.68
N ARG A 387 -3.34 7.92 9.50
CA ARG A 387 -4.75 7.99 9.08
C ARG A 387 -5.00 9.06 8.02
N LEU A 388 -5.95 8.77 7.14
CA LEU A 388 -6.38 9.67 6.06
C LEU A 388 -7.33 10.75 6.61
N ASP A 389 -6.76 11.76 7.28
CA ASP A 389 -7.51 12.90 7.79
C ASP A 389 -8.15 13.70 6.63
N ARG A 390 -9.48 13.83 6.65
CA ARG A 390 -10.26 14.57 5.64
C ARG A 390 -10.54 16.03 6.04
N SER A 391 -10.16 16.43 7.25
CA SER A 391 -10.41 17.78 7.78
C SER A 391 -9.24 18.75 7.62
N LYS A 392 -8.01 18.22 7.52
CA LYS A 392 -6.75 18.97 7.43
C LYS A 392 -6.43 19.46 6.03
N GLN A 393 -5.66 20.54 5.98
CA GLN A 393 -5.09 21.05 4.73
C GLN A 393 -3.94 20.15 4.24
N ASP A 394 -3.63 20.19 2.94
CA ASP A 394 -2.58 19.36 2.33
C ASP A 394 -1.20 19.51 3.03
N PHE A 395 -0.86 20.72 3.47
CA PHE A 395 0.37 20.99 4.22
C PHE A 395 0.40 20.24 5.57
N GLU A 396 -0.67 20.33 6.36
CA GLU A 396 -0.76 19.73 7.69
C GLU A 396 -0.75 18.21 7.59
N SER A 397 -1.49 17.66 6.62
CA SER A 397 -1.51 16.23 6.30
C SER A 397 -0.14 15.72 5.84
N PHE A 398 0.58 16.47 5.01
CA PHE A 398 1.95 16.12 4.60
C PHE A 398 2.96 16.28 5.74
N LEU A 399 2.81 17.29 6.60
CA LEU A 399 3.68 17.51 7.75
C LEU A 399 3.51 16.39 8.76
N GLN A 400 2.29 16.05 9.19
CA GLN A 400 2.00 14.92 10.07
C GLN A 400 2.61 13.62 9.53
N LEU A 401 2.44 13.37 8.22
CA LEU A 401 3.02 12.22 7.52
C LEU A 401 4.56 12.21 7.56
N TYR A 402 5.20 13.36 7.36
CA TYR A 402 6.65 13.50 7.47
C TYR A 402 7.16 13.35 8.90
N GLU A 403 6.46 13.90 9.90
CA GLU A 403 6.92 13.81 11.29
C GLU A 403 6.88 12.36 11.77
N PHE A 404 5.76 11.67 11.55
CA PHE A 404 5.62 10.25 11.87
C PHE A 404 6.63 9.36 11.13
N ILE A 405 6.75 9.50 9.80
CA ILE A 405 7.57 8.57 9.00
C ILE A 405 9.06 8.97 8.94
N ALA A 406 9.39 10.26 8.97
CA ALA A 406 10.73 10.76 8.62
C ALA A 406 11.44 11.59 9.72
N LYS A 407 10.75 12.09 10.75
CA LYS A 407 11.42 12.59 11.97
C LYS A 407 11.74 11.49 13.00
N ASP A 408 11.07 10.33 12.93
CA ASP A 408 11.28 9.23 13.89
C ASP A 408 12.77 8.87 14.07
N LYS A 409 13.25 9.05 15.30
CA LYS A 409 14.60 8.70 15.77
C LYS A 409 14.63 7.41 16.60
N HIS A 410 13.48 6.91 17.04
CA HIS A 410 13.36 5.77 17.94
C HIS A 410 13.19 4.45 17.18
N SER A 411 14.28 4.09 16.49
CA SER A 411 14.86 2.75 16.53
C SER A 411 13.92 1.61 17.01
N ARG A 412 13.02 1.15 16.14
CA ARG A 412 12.50 -0.23 16.17
C ARG A 412 13.63 -1.22 15.86
N ARG A 413 14.63 -1.26 16.75
CA ARG A 413 15.65 -2.31 16.84
C ARG A 413 14.97 -3.60 17.29
N SER A 414 15.58 -4.72 16.93
CA SER A 414 15.18 -6.05 17.36
C SER A 414 14.94 -6.14 18.87
N SER A 415 13.75 -6.55 19.27
CA SER A 415 13.39 -6.93 20.63
C SER A 415 14.13 -8.21 21.03
N LEU A 416 15.39 -8.11 21.48
CA LEU A 416 16.18 -9.24 21.97
C LEU A 416 17.46 -8.82 22.74
N SER A 417 17.32 -8.16 23.90
CA SER A 417 18.32 -8.21 25.00
C SER A 417 17.76 -7.65 26.31
N SER A 418 17.86 -8.44 27.38
CA SER A 418 17.89 -8.12 28.83
C SER A 418 17.70 -6.67 29.31
N GLY A 419 16.89 -6.49 30.36
CA GLY A 419 16.77 -5.26 31.16
C GLY A 419 18.07 -4.84 31.88
N SER A 420 18.08 -3.75 32.64
CA SER A 420 17.30 -3.61 33.88
C SER A 420 16.56 -2.28 34.08
N ASP A 421 15.82 -2.24 35.17
CA ASP A 421 15.26 -1.10 35.91
C ASP A 421 15.93 0.27 35.69
N ASP A 422 15.10 1.29 35.50
CA ASP A 422 14.99 2.41 36.45
C ASP A 422 13.59 3.05 36.35
N ILE A 423 13.05 3.50 37.49
CA ILE A 423 11.71 4.10 37.59
C ILE A 423 11.85 5.54 38.09
N GLU A 424 11.66 6.52 37.19
CA GLU A 424 11.29 7.88 37.59
C GLU A 424 9.87 8.17 37.13
N ARG A 425 9.03 8.56 38.09
CA ARG A 425 7.68 9.07 37.84
C ARG A 425 7.76 10.58 37.69
N ASP A 426 7.05 11.12 36.72
CA ASP A 426 6.38 12.41 36.89
C ASP A 426 4.94 12.30 36.38
N GLY A 427 4.03 13.10 36.92
CA GLY A 427 2.59 12.92 36.75
C GLY A 427 1.90 14.12 36.10
N GLY A 428 0.82 13.86 35.37
CA GLY A 428 -0.03 14.88 34.77
C GLY A 428 -1.28 14.28 34.15
N ASP A 429 -2.43 14.79 34.62
CA ASP A 429 -3.73 14.80 33.96
C ASP A 429 -4.42 13.45 33.69
N GLU A 430 -5.14 12.98 34.71
CA GLU A 430 -6.20 11.96 34.61
C GLU A 430 -7.53 12.62 34.19
N ASP A 431 -7.83 12.67 32.89
CA ASP A 431 -9.20 12.90 32.42
C ASP A 431 -10.04 11.62 32.55
N GLN A 432 -11.29 11.76 33.02
CA GLN A 432 -12.15 10.65 33.44
C GLN A 432 -13.07 10.17 32.30
N ASP A 433 -12.78 9.00 31.74
CA ASP A 433 -13.76 8.20 30.98
C ASP A 433 -14.36 7.10 31.90
N GLU A 434 -15.67 6.87 31.81
CA GLU A 434 -16.46 6.11 32.79
C GLU A 434 -16.29 4.57 32.67
N GLU A 435 -16.13 3.86 33.80
CA GLU A 435 -16.07 2.38 33.85
C GLU A 435 -17.45 1.72 33.67
N ASP A 436 -18.05 1.84 32.48
CA ASP A 436 -19.29 1.14 32.14
C ASP A 436 -19.06 -0.39 32.06
N GLN A 437 -19.64 -1.13 33.02
CA GLN A 437 -19.47 -2.57 33.17
C GLN A 437 -20.39 -3.42 32.27
N ASP A 438 -20.52 -3.05 31.00
CA ASP A 438 -21.21 -3.90 30.01
C ASP A 438 -20.27 -5.00 29.49
N GLN A 439 -20.48 -6.24 29.95
CA GLN A 439 -19.71 -7.42 29.49
C GLN A 439 -20.15 -7.95 28.11
N ASP A 440 -20.86 -7.14 27.32
CA ASP A 440 -21.23 -7.44 25.95
C ASP A 440 -19.97 -7.33 25.04
N LYS A 441 -19.08 -8.33 25.14
CA LYS A 441 -17.83 -8.49 24.35
C LYS A 441 -18.12 -8.90 22.91
N ASN A 442 -18.99 -8.12 22.30
CA ASN A 442 -19.34 -8.11 20.91
C ASN A 442 -18.06 -8.07 20.05
N LEU A 443 -17.96 -8.94 19.04
CA LEU A 443 -16.89 -8.98 18.04
C LEU A 443 -17.01 -7.81 17.05
N ASN A 444 -17.17 -6.59 17.59
CA ASN A 444 -17.37 -5.33 16.89
C ASN A 444 -16.09 -4.93 16.15
N ARG A 445 -15.93 -5.53 14.97
CA ARG A 445 -14.99 -5.21 13.90
C ARG A 445 -15.20 -3.76 13.43
N LYS A 446 -14.64 -2.80 14.17
CA LYS A 446 -14.67 -1.36 13.84
C LYS A 446 -13.71 -1.09 12.68
N GLU A 447 -14.22 -1.17 11.46
CA GLU A 447 -13.49 -0.87 10.22
C GLU A 447 -13.92 0.47 9.60
N ASP A 448 -12.97 1.38 9.47
CA ASP A 448 -13.09 2.62 8.70
C ASP A 448 -12.83 2.35 7.21
N LEU A 449 -13.91 2.30 6.44
CA LEU A 449 -13.91 2.07 5.00
C LEU A 449 -14.07 3.36 4.18
N VAL A 450 -13.70 4.54 4.72
CA VAL A 450 -13.70 5.82 3.99
C VAL A 450 -13.12 5.66 2.58
N PRO A 451 -13.81 6.15 1.52
CA PRO A 451 -13.33 6.03 0.15
C PRO A 451 -11.99 6.73 -0.09
N LEU A 452 -11.21 6.15 -1.01
CA LEU A 452 -9.92 6.66 -1.46
C LEU A 452 -10.11 7.62 -2.64
N SER A 453 -9.33 8.70 -2.66
CA SER A 453 -9.14 9.52 -3.86
C SER A 453 -8.33 8.77 -4.93
N ASP A 454 -8.36 9.22 -6.18
CA ASP A 454 -7.63 8.55 -7.27
C ASP A 454 -6.10 8.50 -7.00
N LEU A 455 -5.56 9.56 -6.40
CA LEU A 455 -4.15 9.64 -6.01
C LEU A 455 -3.81 8.65 -4.88
N GLU A 456 -4.74 8.42 -3.95
CA GLU A 456 -4.61 7.42 -2.88
C GLU A 456 -4.67 6.00 -3.44
N CYS A 457 -5.55 5.74 -4.41
CA CYS A 457 -5.57 4.48 -5.16
C CYS A 457 -4.23 4.23 -5.89
N VAL A 458 -3.68 5.23 -6.59
CA VAL A 458 -2.36 5.12 -7.26
C VAL A 458 -1.21 4.85 -6.27
N LEU A 459 -1.32 5.32 -5.02
CA LEU A 459 -0.36 5.11 -3.94
C LEU A 459 -0.54 3.77 -3.18
N THR A 460 -1.51 2.93 -3.54
CA THR A 460 -1.74 1.62 -2.88
C THR A 460 -0.57 0.65 -3.04
N VAL A 461 -0.27 -0.09 -1.97
CA VAL A 461 0.59 -1.28 -2.04
C VAL A 461 0.01 -2.33 -3.02
N PRO A 462 0.85 -3.15 -3.69
CA PRO A 462 0.39 -4.09 -4.71
C PRO A 462 -0.24 -5.38 -4.15
N ARG A 463 -0.28 -5.53 -2.82
CA ARG A 463 -0.67 -6.77 -2.13
C ARG A 463 -1.70 -6.53 -1.03
N VAL A 464 -2.48 -7.55 -0.71
CA VAL A 464 -3.38 -7.61 0.45
C VAL A 464 -3.06 -8.82 1.33
N LYS A 465 -3.32 -8.69 2.64
CA LYS A 465 -3.14 -9.75 3.64
C LYS A 465 -4.34 -10.68 3.68
N GLY A 466 -4.10 -11.99 3.86
CA GLY A 466 -5.16 -12.97 3.89
C GLY A 466 -4.68 -14.38 4.24
N PHE A 467 -5.55 -15.35 3.98
CA PHE A 467 -5.38 -16.76 4.30
C PHE A 467 -5.61 -17.64 3.07
N ASP A 468 -4.68 -18.54 2.80
CA ASP A 468 -4.82 -19.62 1.82
C ASP A 468 -5.58 -20.79 2.49
N LEU A 469 -6.84 -21.01 2.10
CA LEU A 469 -7.69 -22.08 2.66
C LEU A 469 -7.18 -23.49 2.32
N THR A 470 -6.37 -23.64 1.27
CA THR A 470 -5.84 -24.94 0.83
C THR A 470 -4.58 -25.31 1.60
N ALA A 471 -3.62 -24.39 1.71
CA ALA A 471 -2.39 -24.59 2.47
C ALA A 471 -2.52 -24.28 3.97
N LYS A 472 -3.65 -23.68 4.38
CA LYS A 472 -3.96 -23.23 5.75
C LYS A 472 -2.91 -22.26 6.30
N GLU A 473 -2.46 -21.36 5.42
CA GLU A 473 -1.30 -20.49 5.61
C GLU A 473 -1.67 -19.02 5.42
N TRP A 474 -1.42 -18.22 6.45
CA TRP A 474 -1.52 -16.75 6.39
C TRP A 474 -0.40 -16.17 5.53
N CYS A 475 -0.75 -15.32 4.57
CA CYS A 475 0.16 -14.80 3.57
C CYS A 475 -0.33 -13.48 2.94
N GLU A 476 0.48 -12.89 2.07
CA GLU A 476 0.08 -11.78 1.21
C GLU A 476 -0.12 -12.22 -0.24
N PHE A 477 -1.16 -11.70 -0.89
CA PHE A 477 -1.52 -12.00 -2.29
C PHE A 477 -1.39 -10.73 -3.14
N ASN A 478 -0.95 -10.84 -4.41
CA ASN A 478 -0.99 -9.72 -5.34
C ASN A 478 -2.45 -9.33 -5.63
N VAL A 479 -2.78 -8.03 -5.58
CA VAL A 479 -4.13 -7.53 -5.92
C VAL A 479 -4.52 -7.89 -7.36
N ASP A 480 -3.56 -7.90 -8.29
CA ASP A 480 -3.78 -8.26 -9.69
C ASP A 480 -4.25 -9.74 -9.84
N ASP A 481 -3.73 -10.67 -9.04
CA ASP A 481 -3.97 -12.15 -9.14
C ASP A 481 -5.33 -12.61 -8.56
N ILE A 482 -6.02 -11.74 -7.80
CA ILE A 482 -7.26 -12.05 -7.08
C ILE A 482 -8.50 -11.91 -7.98
N GLN A 483 -9.48 -12.80 -7.84
CA GLN A 483 -10.72 -12.82 -8.63
C GLN A 483 -11.92 -13.14 -7.72
N ASP A 484 -13.14 -12.89 -8.18
CA ASP A 484 -14.35 -13.28 -7.45
C ASP A 484 -14.49 -14.81 -7.37
N VAL A 485 -15.40 -15.28 -6.51
CA VAL A 485 -15.66 -16.72 -6.35
C VAL A 485 -16.74 -17.16 -7.33
N GLU A 486 -16.39 -18.06 -8.24
CA GLU A 486 -17.35 -18.93 -8.89
C GLU A 486 -17.80 -19.99 -7.87
N TRP A 487 -19.10 -20.01 -7.57
CA TRP A 487 -19.74 -20.95 -6.65
C TRP A 487 -20.39 -22.07 -7.48
N ASP A 488 -20.06 -23.34 -7.21
CA ASP A 488 -20.66 -24.49 -7.91
C ASP A 488 -21.79 -25.05 -7.05
N GLU A 489 -23.06 -24.79 -7.42
CA GLU A 489 -24.22 -25.38 -6.74
C GLU A 489 -24.51 -26.83 -7.23
N ALA A 490 -23.78 -27.34 -8.23
CA ALA A 490 -23.98 -28.69 -8.74
C ALA A 490 -23.68 -29.82 -7.71
N PRO A 491 -22.69 -29.75 -6.80
CA PRO A 491 -22.52 -30.71 -5.72
C PRO A 491 -23.81 -30.88 -4.91
N TYR A 492 -24.45 -29.79 -4.48
CA TYR A 492 -25.71 -29.84 -3.72
C TYR A 492 -26.87 -30.39 -4.54
N ASN A 493 -26.95 -30.06 -5.82
CA ASN A 493 -28.01 -30.54 -6.71
C ASN A 493 -27.83 -32.00 -7.18
N ASN A 494 -26.61 -32.53 -7.14
CA ASN A 494 -26.29 -33.93 -7.45
C ASN A 494 -26.13 -34.82 -6.20
N LEU A 495 -26.20 -34.25 -5.00
CA LEU A 495 -26.10 -34.98 -3.73
C LEU A 495 -27.36 -35.84 -3.51
N VAL A 496 -27.17 -37.16 -3.45
CA VAL A 496 -28.25 -38.11 -3.19
C VAL A 496 -28.28 -38.44 -1.70
N LEU A 497 -29.24 -37.84 -1.00
CA LEU A 497 -29.63 -38.16 0.37
C LEU A 497 -31.12 -38.60 0.38
N PRO A 498 -31.58 -39.28 1.45
CA PRO A 498 -32.99 -39.48 1.74
C PRO A 498 -33.79 -38.16 1.75
N GLU A 499 -35.09 -38.27 1.46
CA GLU A 499 -36.01 -37.13 1.47
C GLU A 499 -36.16 -36.59 2.91
N GLY A 500 -36.15 -35.26 3.07
CA GLY A 500 -36.12 -34.58 4.37
C GLY A 500 -34.73 -34.44 5.00
N GLU A 501 -33.82 -35.41 4.86
CA GLU A 501 -32.45 -35.30 5.42
C GLU A 501 -31.65 -34.16 4.79
N ARG A 502 -31.75 -34.02 3.46
CA ARG A 502 -31.14 -32.91 2.69
C ARG A 502 -31.63 -31.55 3.16
N ASP A 503 -32.92 -31.44 3.42
CA ASP A 503 -33.57 -30.19 3.82
C ASP A 503 -33.33 -29.86 5.29
N LEU A 504 -33.19 -30.87 6.16
CA LEU A 504 -32.77 -30.72 7.55
C LEU A 504 -31.34 -30.16 7.67
N VAL A 505 -30.39 -30.74 6.94
CA VAL A 505 -29.00 -30.23 6.88
C VAL A 505 -28.98 -28.80 6.34
N MET A 506 -29.83 -28.49 5.35
CA MET A 506 -29.96 -27.13 4.83
C MET A 506 -30.57 -26.17 5.87
N ALA A 507 -31.58 -26.58 6.62
CA ALA A 507 -32.20 -25.76 7.66
C ALA A 507 -31.22 -25.40 8.80
N PHE A 508 -30.30 -26.29 9.13
CA PHE A 508 -29.18 -25.99 10.03
C PHE A 508 -28.13 -25.05 9.40
N ALA A 509 -27.92 -25.12 8.08
CA ALA A 509 -26.97 -24.28 7.36
C ALA A 509 -27.48 -22.86 7.04
N ASP A 510 -28.78 -22.72 6.81
CA ASP A 510 -29.47 -21.44 6.61
C ASP A 510 -29.99 -20.84 7.93
N HIS A 511 -29.80 -21.53 9.07
CA HIS A 511 -30.14 -20.98 10.38
C HIS A 511 -29.31 -19.70 10.65
N PRO A 512 -29.94 -18.58 11.05
CA PRO A 512 -29.23 -17.32 11.23
C PRO A 512 -28.28 -17.35 12.44
N ARG A 513 -27.00 -17.68 12.17
CA ARG A 513 -25.86 -17.78 13.13
C ARG A 513 -25.50 -16.51 13.92
N ARG A 514 -26.36 -15.49 13.90
CA ARG A 514 -26.22 -14.21 14.63
C ARG A 514 -27.52 -13.73 15.30
N SER A 515 -28.54 -14.58 15.45
CA SER A 515 -29.80 -14.21 16.12
C SER A 515 -30.19 -15.13 17.28
N THR A 516 -29.24 -15.44 18.17
CA THR A 516 -29.50 -15.95 19.51
C THR A 516 -30.19 -14.89 20.36
N ARG A 517 -31.52 -14.77 20.21
CA ARG A 517 -32.42 -13.94 21.03
C ARG A 517 -33.66 -14.69 21.54
N GLY A 518 -33.60 -16.02 21.57
CA GLY A 518 -34.75 -16.85 21.98
C GLY A 518 -34.46 -18.29 22.39
N PHE A 519 -33.19 -18.71 22.50
CA PHE A 519 -32.82 -20.08 22.89
C PHE A 519 -31.43 -20.17 23.55
N ASP A 520 -31.13 -19.21 24.42
CA ASP A 520 -29.90 -19.21 25.23
C ASP A 520 -29.99 -20.24 26.37
N ASP A 521 -28.89 -20.93 26.69
CA ASP A 521 -28.79 -21.73 27.92
C ASP A 521 -28.66 -20.79 29.14
N PHE A 522 -28.78 -21.31 30.36
CA PHE A 522 -28.57 -20.53 31.60
C PHE A 522 -27.10 -20.06 31.80
N VAL A 523 -26.23 -20.36 30.83
CA VAL A 523 -24.82 -19.94 30.75
C VAL A 523 -24.59 -19.38 29.35
N ALA A 524 -24.29 -18.08 29.26
CA ALA A 524 -24.02 -17.42 27.98
C ALA A 524 -22.92 -18.13 27.17
N HIS A 525 -23.10 -18.17 25.85
CA HIS A 525 -22.19 -18.79 24.87
C HIS A 525 -22.06 -20.32 24.94
N LYS A 526 -22.97 -21.01 25.62
CA LYS A 526 -23.06 -22.46 25.64
C LYS A 526 -24.18 -22.95 24.71
N GLY A 527 -23.82 -23.79 23.74
CA GLY A 527 -24.78 -24.36 22.78
C GLY A 527 -25.20 -23.46 21.62
N GLU A 528 -24.53 -22.32 21.40
CA GLU A 528 -24.81 -21.43 20.25
C GLU A 528 -24.29 -21.95 18.89
N GLY A 529 -23.45 -22.98 18.88
CA GLY A 529 -22.92 -23.62 17.68
C GLY A 529 -23.62 -24.93 17.33
N ILE A 530 -23.69 -25.24 16.04
CA ILE A 530 -24.34 -26.45 15.49
C ILE A 530 -23.27 -27.44 15.06
N ILE A 531 -23.29 -28.66 15.59
CA ILE A 531 -22.30 -29.71 15.34
C ILE A 531 -22.98 -30.95 14.75
N ILE A 532 -22.71 -31.20 13.46
CA ILE A 532 -23.31 -32.28 12.67
C ILE A 532 -22.29 -33.41 12.45
N LEU A 533 -22.58 -34.61 12.94
CA LEU A 533 -21.78 -35.81 12.71
C LEU A 533 -22.27 -36.59 11.49
N LEU A 534 -21.46 -36.65 10.44
CA LEU A 534 -21.68 -37.48 9.25
C LEU A 534 -20.96 -38.82 9.43
N CYS A 535 -21.69 -39.93 9.56
CA CYS A 535 -21.11 -41.22 9.95
C CYS A 535 -21.56 -42.36 9.02
N GLY A 536 -20.66 -43.27 8.63
CA GLY A 536 -20.99 -44.37 7.70
C GLY A 536 -19.81 -44.85 6.84
N PRO A 537 -20.03 -45.69 5.81
CA PRO A 537 -18.97 -46.24 4.96
C PRO A 537 -18.11 -45.20 4.22
N ALA A 538 -16.97 -45.63 3.69
CA ALA A 538 -16.09 -44.79 2.88
C ALA A 538 -16.65 -44.58 1.45
N GLY A 539 -16.49 -43.37 0.91
CA GLY A 539 -16.84 -43.08 -0.50
C GLY A 539 -18.33 -42.84 -0.81
N VAL A 540 -19.18 -42.74 0.21
CA VAL A 540 -20.64 -42.52 0.10
C VAL A 540 -21.09 -41.05 0.05
N GLY A 541 -20.18 -40.09 0.17
CA GLY A 541 -20.48 -38.65 0.00
C GLY A 541 -20.41 -37.76 1.25
N LYS A 542 -20.01 -38.28 2.41
CA LYS A 542 -19.93 -37.51 3.68
C LYS A 542 -19.23 -36.14 3.54
N THR A 543 -17.96 -36.13 3.11
CA THR A 543 -17.16 -34.92 2.88
C THR A 543 -17.84 -33.98 1.85
N LEU A 544 -18.40 -34.56 0.78
CA LEU A 544 -19.11 -33.85 -0.29
C LEU A 544 -20.39 -33.13 0.20
N THR A 545 -21.03 -33.61 1.28
CA THR A 545 -22.19 -32.94 1.87
C THR A 545 -21.79 -31.61 2.51
N ALA A 546 -20.69 -31.58 3.26
CA ALA A 546 -20.17 -30.34 3.85
C ALA A 546 -19.67 -29.35 2.78
N GLU A 547 -19.00 -29.86 1.73
CA GLU A 547 -18.65 -29.09 0.53
C GLU A 547 -19.89 -28.47 -0.12
N ALA A 548 -20.91 -29.29 -0.44
CA ALA A 548 -22.14 -28.88 -1.08
C ALA A 548 -22.94 -27.84 -0.28
N VAL A 549 -22.96 -27.95 1.04
CA VAL A 549 -23.60 -26.98 1.94
C VAL A 549 -22.87 -25.64 1.90
N ALA A 550 -21.53 -25.64 2.04
CA ALA A 550 -20.75 -24.41 2.00
C ALA A 550 -20.82 -23.70 0.64
N GLU A 551 -20.85 -24.45 -0.47
CA GLU A 551 -21.10 -23.89 -1.81
C GLU A 551 -22.47 -23.20 -1.89
N LYS A 552 -23.55 -23.88 -1.50
CA LYS A 552 -24.92 -23.36 -1.64
C LYS A 552 -25.20 -22.16 -0.73
N SER A 553 -24.74 -22.20 0.51
CA SER A 553 -24.86 -21.05 1.44
C SER A 553 -23.81 -19.96 1.20
N ARG A 554 -22.89 -20.15 0.23
CA ARG A 554 -21.86 -19.18 -0.20
C ARG A 554 -20.94 -18.68 0.92
N ILE A 555 -20.56 -19.61 1.80
CA ILE A 555 -19.75 -19.39 3.00
C ILE A 555 -18.41 -20.11 2.89
N PRO A 556 -17.36 -19.68 3.63
CA PRO A 556 -16.06 -20.34 3.55
C PRO A 556 -16.14 -21.74 4.16
N LEU A 557 -15.44 -22.70 3.54
CA LEU A 557 -15.22 -24.04 4.11
C LEU A 557 -13.78 -24.13 4.61
N TYR A 558 -13.62 -24.30 5.92
CA TYR A 558 -12.33 -24.56 6.56
C TYR A 558 -12.18 -26.07 6.79
N ILE A 559 -11.30 -26.74 6.05
CA ILE A 559 -11.10 -28.19 6.17
C ILE A 559 -9.90 -28.50 7.09
N LEU A 560 -10.14 -29.28 8.12
CA LEU A 560 -9.13 -29.93 8.96
C LEU A 560 -9.12 -31.44 8.71
N SER A 561 -7.91 -32.01 8.73
CA SER A 561 -7.62 -33.44 8.77
C SER A 561 -6.68 -33.73 9.95
N ALA A 562 -6.51 -35.01 10.30
CA ALA A 562 -5.55 -35.40 11.34
C ALA A 562 -4.09 -34.97 11.03
N SER A 563 -3.74 -34.79 9.75
CA SER A 563 -2.41 -34.32 9.35
C SER A 563 -2.16 -32.83 9.59
N ASP A 564 -3.21 -32.00 9.66
CA ASP A 564 -3.08 -30.55 9.90
C ASP A 564 -2.88 -30.23 11.39
N LEU A 565 -3.56 -30.98 12.27
CA LEU A 565 -3.51 -30.83 13.72
C LEU A 565 -2.28 -31.50 14.34
N GLY A 566 -1.77 -32.56 13.70
CA GLY A 566 -0.61 -33.31 14.16
C GLY A 566 -0.91 -34.31 15.28
N THR A 567 0.16 -34.81 15.91
CA THR A 567 0.14 -36.03 16.75
C THR A 567 0.34 -35.80 18.25
N SER A 568 0.51 -34.56 18.69
CA SER A 568 0.78 -34.19 20.10
C SER A 568 -0.27 -33.20 20.61
N ALA A 569 -0.78 -33.41 21.83
CA ALA A 569 -1.90 -32.67 22.42
C ALA A 569 -1.77 -31.14 22.25
N ASP A 570 -0.64 -30.54 22.62
CA ASP A 570 -0.41 -29.08 22.53
C ASP A 570 -0.61 -28.53 21.10
N LYS A 571 -0.17 -29.28 20.08
CA LYS A 571 -0.28 -28.88 18.67
C LYS A 571 -1.71 -29.04 18.16
N VAL A 572 -2.39 -30.11 18.58
CA VAL A 572 -3.80 -30.33 18.25
C VAL A 572 -4.67 -29.25 18.90
N GLU A 573 -4.45 -28.90 20.18
CA GLU A 573 -5.20 -27.83 20.84
C GLU A 573 -4.90 -26.46 20.22
N ALA A 574 -3.63 -26.12 19.96
CA ALA A 574 -3.25 -24.85 19.34
C ALA A 574 -3.74 -24.72 17.89
N GLY A 575 -3.73 -25.80 17.12
CA GLY A 575 -4.25 -25.85 15.75
C GLY A 575 -5.78 -25.75 15.72
N LEU A 576 -6.46 -26.49 16.59
CA LEU A 576 -7.91 -26.46 16.72
C LEU A 576 -8.40 -25.10 17.21
N MET A 577 -7.78 -24.49 18.23
CA MET A 577 -8.13 -23.14 18.70
C MET A 577 -8.05 -22.10 17.57
N LYS A 578 -6.98 -22.12 16.77
CA LYS A 578 -6.83 -21.21 15.62
C LYS A 578 -7.89 -21.43 14.55
N ALA A 579 -8.21 -22.69 14.24
CA ALA A 579 -9.25 -23.01 13.27
C ALA A 579 -10.64 -22.56 13.75
N LEU A 580 -10.96 -22.76 15.04
CA LEU A 580 -12.22 -22.31 15.65
C LEU A 580 -12.33 -20.78 15.63
N GLU A 581 -11.26 -20.06 16.02
CA GLU A 581 -11.24 -18.58 15.96
C GLU A 581 -11.38 -18.07 14.51
N CYS A 582 -10.67 -18.66 13.55
CA CYS A 582 -10.83 -18.35 12.13
C CYS A 582 -12.29 -18.53 11.67
N CYS A 583 -12.94 -19.64 12.05
CA CYS A 583 -14.32 -19.90 11.64
C CYS A 583 -15.32 -18.92 12.27
N GLN A 584 -15.15 -18.59 13.55
CA GLN A 584 -15.95 -17.61 14.28
C GLN A 584 -15.80 -16.19 13.68
N LEU A 585 -14.59 -15.80 13.26
CA LEU A 585 -14.32 -14.50 12.61
C LEU A 585 -14.94 -14.36 11.21
N TRP A 586 -15.14 -15.49 10.51
CA TRP A 586 -15.50 -15.54 9.08
C TRP A 586 -16.90 -16.10 8.79
N ASP A 587 -17.65 -16.50 9.83
CA ASP A 587 -18.87 -17.32 9.71
C ASP A 587 -18.66 -18.59 8.85
N ALA A 588 -17.48 -19.20 9.00
CA ALA A 588 -17.06 -20.32 8.17
C ALA A 588 -17.54 -21.68 8.70
N VAL A 589 -17.82 -22.59 7.77
CA VAL A 589 -18.10 -24.00 8.05
C VAL A 589 -16.80 -24.71 8.39
N LEU A 590 -16.71 -25.28 9.59
CA LEU A 590 -15.55 -26.09 9.99
C LEU A 590 -15.81 -27.57 9.68
N LEU A 591 -15.04 -28.14 8.75
CA LEU A 591 -15.10 -29.57 8.41
C LEU A 591 -13.88 -30.30 9.00
N LEU A 592 -14.11 -31.19 9.96
CA LEU A 592 -13.09 -32.15 10.42
C LEU A 592 -13.34 -33.49 9.72
N ASP A 593 -12.56 -33.75 8.65
CA ASP A 593 -12.65 -34.97 7.85
C ASP A 593 -11.75 -36.07 8.45
N GLU A 594 -12.26 -37.30 8.47
CA GLU A 594 -11.64 -38.47 9.11
C GLU A 594 -11.30 -38.24 10.60
N ALA A 595 -12.27 -37.69 11.34
CA ALA A 595 -12.16 -37.39 12.77
C ALA A 595 -12.19 -38.64 13.69
N ASP A 596 -12.11 -39.87 13.16
CA ASP A 596 -12.25 -41.09 13.96
C ASP A 596 -11.11 -41.25 14.99
N VAL A 597 -9.90 -40.76 14.69
CA VAL A 597 -8.75 -40.66 15.61
C VAL A 597 -9.03 -39.80 16.85
N TYR A 598 -9.89 -38.78 16.74
CA TYR A 598 -10.20 -37.82 17.81
C TYR A 598 -11.52 -38.11 18.53
N LEU A 599 -12.42 -38.86 17.89
CA LEU A 599 -13.73 -39.24 18.42
C LEU A 599 -13.73 -40.60 19.13
N GLU A 600 -12.67 -41.40 18.99
CA GLU A 600 -12.58 -42.75 19.57
C GLU A 600 -12.65 -42.75 21.11
N ALA A 601 -13.43 -43.67 21.69
CA ALA A 601 -13.61 -43.85 23.12
C ALA A 601 -12.30 -43.92 23.91
N ARG A 602 -12.31 -43.41 25.15
CA ARG A 602 -11.14 -43.45 26.06
C ARG A 602 -10.60 -44.87 26.30
N ASP A 603 -9.28 -44.99 26.44
CA ASP A 603 -8.57 -46.24 26.76
C ASP A 603 -7.89 -46.11 28.14
N SER A 604 -7.89 -47.16 28.96
CA SER A 604 -7.06 -47.18 30.18
C SER A 604 -5.56 -47.06 29.87
N ASN A 605 -5.15 -47.49 28.66
CA ASN A 605 -3.75 -47.66 28.28
C ASN A 605 -3.17 -46.48 27.48
N SER A 606 -4.00 -45.49 27.09
CA SER A 606 -3.57 -44.37 26.23
C SER A 606 -3.93 -43.02 26.82
N LEU A 607 -3.04 -42.51 27.68
CA LEU A 607 -3.16 -41.17 28.27
C LEU A 607 -3.31 -40.07 27.20
N ALA A 608 -2.50 -40.14 26.13
CA ALA A 608 -2.53 -39.18 25.03
C ALA A 608 -3.86 -39.18 24.26
N ARG A 609 -4.51 -40.35 24.03
CA ARG A 609 -5.85 -40.38 23.42
C ARG A 609 -6.89 -39.74 24.34
N ASN A 610 -6.83 -40.05 25.64
CA ASN A 610 -7.77 -39.51 26.62
C ASN A 610 -7.65 -37.99 26.78
N GLU A 611 -6.43 -37.45 26.67
CA GLU A 611 -6.13 -36.02 26.65
C GLU A 611 -6.73 -35.35 25.40
N LEU A 612 -6.45 -35.88 24.20
CA LEU A 612 -7.02 -35.39 22.94
C LEU A 612 -8.56 -35.39 22.95
N VAL A 613 -9.19 -36.50 23.36
CA VAL A 613 -10.64 -36.61 23.51
C VAL A 613 -11.18 -35.57 24.50
N SER A 614 -10.48 -35.32 25.61
CA SER A 614 -10.89 -34.32 26.61
C SER A 614 -10.73 -32.88 26.12
N ILE A 615 -9.70 -32.59 25.30
CA ILE A 615 -9.54 -31.31 24.61
C ILE A 615 -10.69 -31.09 23.64
N PHE A 616 -10.99 -32.05 22.76
CA PHE A 616 -12.10 -31.94 21.80
C PHE A 616 -13.44 -31.71 22.51
N LEU A 617 -13.79 -32.52 23.51
CA LEU A 617 -15.04 -32.36 24.27
C LEU A 617 -15.15 -30.97 24.93
N ARG A 618 -14.05 -30.43 25.46
CA ARG A 618 -14.00 -29.06 26.03
C ARG A 618 -14.19 -27.99 24.95
N ARG A 619 -13.59 -28.15 23.77
CA ARG A 619 -13.63 -27.15 22.70
C ARG A 619 -14.93 -27.13 21.91
N LEU A 620 -15.59 -28.29 21.75
CA LEU A 620 -16.93 -28.38 21.14
C LEU A 620 -18.03 -27.73 22.00
N GLU A 621 -17.91 -27.77 23.33
CA GLU A 621 -18.93 -27.25 24.26
C GLU A 621 -19.11 -25.72 24.22
N TYR A 622 -18.11 -24.99 23.70
CA TYR A 622 -18.10 -23.53 23.56
C TYR A 622 -17.83 -23.09 22.10
N TYR A 623 -18.13 -23.96 21.12
CA TYR A 623 -18.01 -23.57 19.72
C TYR A 623 -19.22 -22.73 19.28
N GLN A 624 -18.96 -21.66 18.53
CA GLN A 624 -19.94 -20.80 17.88
C GLN A 624 -19.72 -20.87 16.37
N GLY A 625 -20.71 -21.37 15.62
CA GLY A 625 -20.63 -21.58 14.17
C GLY A 625 -21.25 -22.91 13.72
N LEU A 626 -20.95 -23.35 12.49
CA LEU A 626 -21.41 -24.63 11.94
C LEU A 626 -20.23 -25.58 11.72
N MET A 627 -20.27 -26.75 12.37
CA MET A 627 -19.25 -27.78 12.26
C MET A 627 -19.80 -29.07 11.64
N PHE A 628 -19.06 -29.64 10.70
CA PHE A 628 -19.24 -31.02 10.24
C PHE A 628 -18.08 -31.89 10.70
N LEU A 629 -18.41 -33.03 11.30
CA LEU A 629 -17.46 -34.09 11.64
C LEU A 629 -17.70 -35.28 10.71
N THR A 630 -16.66 -35.86 10.10
CA THR A 630 -16.82 -37.12 9.34
C THR A 630 -16.16 -38.31 10.03
N THR A 631 -16.82 -39.46 10.02
CA THR A 631 -16.26 -40.70 10.58
C THR A 631 -16.64 -41.94 9.79
N ASN A 632 -15.73 -42.91 9.76
CA ASN A 632 -15.94 -44.25 9.22
C ASN A 632 -16.28 -45.28 10.33
N ARG A 633 -16.21 -44.92 11.61
CA ARG A 633 -16.25 -45.84 12.76
C ARG A 633 -17.33 -45.48 13.80
N VAL A 634 -18.60 -45.58 13.42
CA VAL A 634 -19.73 -45.16 14.28
C VAL A 634 -19.76 -45.87 15.63
N SER A 635 -19.33 -47.13 15.69
CA SER A 635 -19.29 -47.96 16.90
C SER A 635 -18.14 -47.64 17.87
N ALA A 636 -17.14 -46.86 17.44
CA ALA A 636 -15.95 -46.55 18.23
C ALA A 636 -16.04 -45.22 19.01
N ILE A 637 -17.10 -44.43 18.78
CA ILE A 637 -17.22 -43.06 19.28
C ILE A 637 -17.42 -43.01 20.80
N ASP A 638 -16.68 -42.14 21.50
CA ASP A 638 -16.87 -41.90 22.93
C ASP A 638 -18.31 -41.43 23.24
N PRO A 639 -19.03 -42.08 24.17
CA PRO A 639 -20.39 -41.68 24.53
C PRO A 639 -20.54 -40.20 24.92
N ALA A 640 -19.48 -39.55 25.43
CA ALA A 640 -19.51 -38.14 25.81
C ALA A 640 -19.64 -37.14 24.64
N PHE A 641 -19.42 -37.59 23.39
CA PHE A 641 -19.74 -36.77 22.21
C PHE A 641 -21.25 -36.72 21.95
N LYS A 642 -22.03 -37.73 22.34
CA LYS A 642 -23.48 -37.77 22.04
C LYS A 642 -24.29 -36.66 22.72
N SER A 643 -23.73 -36.00 23.74
CA SER A 643 -24.32 -34.83 24.40
C SER A 643 -23.76 -33.50 23.88
N ARG A 644 -23.08 -33.49 22.72
CA ARG A 644 -22.43 -32.35 22.05
C ARG A 644 -22.60 -32.42 20.52
N LEU A 645 -23.65 -33.11 20.06
CA LEU A 645 -23.96 -33.33 18.65
C LEU A 645 -25.45 -33.09 18.45
N ASP A 646 -25.79 -32.02 17.75
CA ASP A 646 -27.18 -31.60 17.48
C ASP A 646 -27.83 -32.50 16.43
N LEU A 647 -27.03 -33.01 15.49
CA LEU A 647 -27.47 -33.95 14.47
C LEU A 647 -26.41 -35.04 14.24
N ILE A 648 -26.87 -36.30 14.19
CA ILE A 648 -26.08 -37.44 13.71
C ILE A 648 -26.76 -37.96 12.45
N LEU A 649 -26.08 -37.87 11.31
CA LEU A 649 -26.60 -38.27 10.00
C LEU A 649 -25.94 -39.58 9.54
N PRO A 650 -26.66 -40.72 9.57
CA PRO A 650 -26.12 -42.03 9.19
C PRO A 650 -26.17 -42.25 7.68
N TYR A 651 -25.01 -42.48 7.08
CA TYR A 651 -24.87 -42.89 5.69
C TYR A 651 -24.79 -44.42 5.61
N TYR A 652 -25.62 -45.00 4.77
CA TYR A 652 -25.63 -46.43 4.46
C TYR A 652 -24.96 -46.69 3.11
N ASP A 653 -24.82 -47.97 2.73
CA ASP A 653 -24.44 -48.32 1.36
C ASP A 653 -25.53 -47.89 0.38
N LEU A 654 -25.11 -47.33 -0.77
CA LEU A 654 -26.01 -46.76 -1.77
C LEU A 654 -26.93 -47.85 -2.37
N ASP A 655 -28.25 -47.62 -2.37
CA ASP A 655 -29.21 -48.51 -3.02
C ASP A 655 -29.17 -48.43 -4.56
N GLU A 656 -29.84 -49.35 -5.25
CA GLU A 656 -29.85 -49.40 -6.73
C GLU A 656 -30.41 -48.09 -7.35
N PRO A 657 -31.53 -47.51 -6.89
CA PRO A 657 -31.96 -46.15 -7.24
C PRO A 657 -30.90 -45.05 -7.06
N SER A 658 -30.20 -44.99 -5.93
CA SER A 658 -29.18 -43.96 -5.68
C SER A 658 -27.96 -44.15 -6.56
N ARG A 659 -27.52 -45.40 -6.77
CA ARG A 659 -26.43 -45.70 -7.71
C ARG A 659 -26.82 -45.32 -9.14
N ARG A 660 -28.07 -45.58 -9.57
CA ARG A 660 -28.59 -45.13 -10.88
C ARG A 660 -28.48 -43.61 -11.04
N LYS A 661 -28.97 -42.84 -10.05
CA LYS A 661 -28.86 -41.37 -10.01
C LYS A 661 -27.39 -40.92 -10.10
N ILE A 662 -26.50 -41.50 -9.30
CA ILE A 662 -25.07 -41.12 -9.27
C ILE A 662 -24.35 -41.46 -10.59
N TRP A 663 -24.65 -42.60 -11.21
CA TRP A 663 -24.17 -42.93 -12.55
C TRP A 663 -24.64 -41.91 -13.60
N ALA A 664 -25.93 -41.56 -13.61
CA ALA A 664 -26.47 -40.55 -14.52
C ALA A 664 -25.79 -39.18 -14.32
N ASN A 665 -25.74 -38.68 -13.07
CA ASN A 665 -25.15 -37.39 -12.71
C ASN A 665 -23.69 -37.25 -13.18
N PHE A 666 -22.85 -38.27 -12.94
CA PHE A 666 -21.45 -38.23 -13.39
C PHE A 666 -21.30 -38.33 -14.92
N ILE A 667 -22.16 -39.09 -15.60
CA ILE A 667 -22.09 -39.25 -17.07
C ILE A 667 -22.63 -38.01 -17.78
N GLN A 668 -23.71 -37.40 -17.29
CA GLN A 668 -24.27 -36.16 -17.84
C GLN A 668 -23.27 -34.99 -17.70
N LYS A 669 -22.53 -34.88 -16.59
CA LYS A 669 -21.46 -33.85 -16.41
C LYS A 669 -20.27 -34.02 -17.37
N LEU A 670 -20.18 -35.12 -18.14
CA LEU A 670 -19.19 -35.29 -19.23
C LEU A 670 -19.69 -34.82 -20.61
N GLY A 671 -21.00 -34.71 -20.82
CA GLY A 671 -21.60 -34.37 -22.11
C GLY A 671 -21.57 -35.51 -23.16
N PRO A 672 -22.48 -35.44 -24.16
CA PRO A 672 -22.75 -36.54 -25.09
C PRO A 672 -21.60 -36.88 -26.05
N GLU A 673 -20.70 -35.93 -26.32
CA GLU A 673 -19.51 -36.16 -27.16
C GLU A 673 -18.44 -37.03 -26.47
N ILE A 674 -18.42 -37.02 -25.13
CA ILE A 674 -17.44 -37.78 -24.33
C ILE A 674 -18.03 -39.12 -23.90
N ALA A 675 -19.32 -39.17 -23.50
CA ALA A 675 -20.00 -40.38 -23.08
C ALA A 675 -21.37 -40.54 -23.77
N SER A 676 -21.62 -41.71 -24.33
CA SER A 676 -22.86 -42.07 -25.02
C SER A 676 -23.43 -43.34 -24.39
N ILE A 677 -24.38 -43.13 -23.47
CA ILE A 677 -24.96 -44.12 -22.58
C ILE A 677 -26.47 -43.81 -22.51
N SER A 678 -27.31 -44.84 -22.64
CA SER A 678 -28.77 -44.73 -22.63
C SER A 678 -29.36 -44.89 -21.22
N GLU A 679 -30.62 -44.48 -21.04
CA GLU A 679 -31.31 -44.65 -19.75
C GLU A 679 -31.36 -46.11 -19.27
N SER A 680 -31.55 -47.07 -20.19
CA SER A 680 -31.51 -48.51 -19.90
C SER A 680 -30.12 -49.02 -19.53
N ASP A 681 -29.04 -48.35 -19.96
CA ASP A 681 -27.69 -48.72 -19.57
C ASP A 681 -27.40 -48.34 -18.11
N PHE A 682 -28.02 -47.26 -17.59
CA PHE A 682 -27.94 -46.90 -16.18
C PHE A 682 -28.58 -47.97 -15.29
N ASP A 683 -29.65 -48.63 -15.73
CA ASP A 683 -30.28 -49.76 -15.02
C ASP A 683 -29.40 -51.02 -15.01
N GLN A 684 -28.47 -51.16 -15.95
CA GLN A 684 -27.45 -52.21 -15.91
C GLN A 684 -26.27 -51.83 -15.02
N LEU A 685 -25.83 -50.56 -15.03
CA LEU A 685 -24.74 -50.05 -14.22
C LEU A 685 -25.09 -49.97 -12.73
N ALA A 686 -26.35 -49.67 -12.39
CA ALA A 686 -26.85 -49.58 -11.02
C ALA A 686 -26.80 -50.93 -10.27
N LYS A 687 -26.79 -52.06 -10.99
CA LYS A 687 -26.68 -53.42 -10.41
C LYS A 687 -25.29 -53.76 -9.88
N ALA A 688 -24.27 -52.96 -10.21
CA ALA A 688 -22.96 -53.07 -9.58
C ALA A 688 -23.04 -52.52 -8.14
N GLN A 689 -22.70 -53.34 -7.15
CA GLN A 689 -22.61 -52.94 -5.74
C GLN A 689 -21.31 -52.13 -5.53
N VAL A 690 -21.37 -50.83 -5.82
CA VAL A 690 -20.22 -49.91 -5.78
C VAL A 690 -20.59 -48.56 -5.18
N ASN A 691 -19.66 -47.93 -4.44
CA ASN A 691 -19.88 -46.61 -3.83
C ASN A 691 -19.60 -45.44 -4.81
N GLY A 692 -19.96 -44.21 -4.44
CA GLY A 692 -19.82 -43.04 -5.32
C GLY A 692 -18.37 -42.71 -5.71
N ARG A 693 -17.41 -42.89 -4.79
CA ARG A 693 -15.97 -42.75 -5.06
C ARG A 693 -15.49 -43.79 -6.10
N GLU A 694 -16.03 -45.00 -6.04
CA GLU A 694 -15.73 -46.07 -7.00
C GLU A 694 -16.38 -45.84 -8.37
N ILE A 695 -17.63 -45.38 -8.44
CA ILE A 695 -18.29 -45.01 -9.70
C ILE A 695 -17.43 -43.97 -10.46
N LYS A 696 -16.96 -42.93 -9.76
CA LYS A 696 -16.04 -41.91 -10.32
C LYS A 696 -14.74 -42.53 -10.86
N ASN A 697 -14.18 -43.53 -10.18
CA ASN A 697 -12.97 -44.24 -10.60
C ASN A 697 -13.21 -45.20 -11.79
N LEU A 698 -14.34 -45.90 -11.83
CA LEU A 698 -14.76 -46.74 -12.95
C LEU A 698 -14.94 -45.90 -14.23
N ILE A 699 -15.63 -44.76 -14.12
CA ILE A 699 -15.80 -43.77 -15.21
C ILE A 699 -14.45 -43.27 -15.70
N LYS A 700 -13.58 -42.80 -14.80
CA LYS A 700 -12.22 -42.33 -15.16
C LYS A 700 -11.40 -43.40 -15.90
N THR A 701 -11.56 -44.67 -15.53
CA THR A 701 -10.84 -45.79 -16.14
C THR A 701 -11.43 -46.16 -17.51
N ALA A 702 -12.75 -46.18 -17.65
CA ALA A 702 -13.43 -46.42 -18.92
C ALA A 702 -13.21 -45.28 -19.93
N LEU A 703 -13.08 -44.03 -19.48
CA LEU A 703 -12.67 -42.88 -20.31
C LEU A 703 -11.24 -43.02 -20.85
N VAL A 704 -10.32 -43.60 -20.07
CA VAL A 704 -8.96 -43.92 -20.55
C VAL A 704 -8.99 -45.04 -21.58
N LEU A 705 -9.80 -46.08 -21.36
CA LEU A 705 -10.00 -47.18 -22.31
C LEU A 705 -10.63 -46.70 -23.64
N SER A 706 -11.63 -45.80 -23.57
CA SER A 706 -12.32 -45.26 -24.75
C SER A 706 -11.53 -44.18 -25.51
N LYS A 707 -10.29 -43.83 -25.10
CA LYS A 707 -9.47 -42.85 -25.85
C LYS A 707 -9.21 -43.25 -27.31
N ARG A 708 -9.31 -44.55 -27.64
CA ARG A 708 -9.14 -45.10 -29.00
C ARG A 708 -10.46 -45.38 -29.74
N ASP A 709 -11.60 -45.27 -29.06
CA ASP A 709 -12.95 -45.53 -29.58
C ASP A 709 -13.95 -44.64 -28.82
N LYS A 710 -14.03 -43.38 -29.26
CA LYS A 710 -14.98 -42.38 -28.73
C LYS A 710 -16.34 -42.49 -29.42
N PRO A 711 -17.45 -42.08 -28.78
CA PRO A 711 -17.57 -41.71 -27.36
C PRO A 711 -17.47 -42.94 -26.44
N MET A 712 -17.35 -42.72 -25.13
CA MET A 712 -17.40 -43.80 -24.14
C MET A 712 -18.80 -44.42 -24.09
N ARG A 713 -18.92 -45.66 -24.59
CA ARG A 713 -20.13 -46.49 -24.55
C ARG A 713 -20.11 -47.49 -23.39
N LEU A 714 -21.28 -48.03 -23.00
CA LEU A 714 -21.46 -49.01 -21.92
C LEU A 714 -20.41 -50.14 -21.91
N LYS A 715 -20.04 -50.69 -23.08
CA LYS A 715 -19.04 -51.78 -23.21
C LYS A 715 -17.72 -51.51 -22.47
N HIS A 716 -17.28 -50.26 -22.39
CA HIS A 716 -16.05 -49.87 -21.71
C HIS A 716 -16.22 -49.94 -20.18
N LEU A 717 -17.36 -49.48 -19.66
CA LEU A 717 -17.69 -49.57 -18.23
C LEU A 717 -17.86 -51.01 -17.78
N VAL A 718 -18.60 -51.84 -18.55
CA VAL A 718 -18.76 -53.28 -18.26
C VAL A 718 -17.41 -53.98 -18.21
N THR A 719 -16.52 -53.70 -19.18
CA THR A 719 -15.16 -54.26 -19.19
C THR A 719 -14.37 -53.91 -17.92
N VAL A 720 -14.42 -52.66 -17.46
CA VAL A 720 -13.72 -52.24 -16.22
C VAL A 720 -14.37 -52.86 -14.97
N ILE A 721 -15.70 -52.93 -14.92
CA ILE A 721 -16.46 -53.55 -13.82
C ILE A 721 -16.12 -55.04 -13.71
N ASP A 722 -16.06 -55.78 -14.83
CA ASP A 722 -15.78 -57.21 -14.82
C ASP A 722 -14.29 -57.52 -14.55
N ILE A 723 -13.36 -56.63 -14.95
CA ILE A 723 -11.96 -56.69 -14.49
C ILE A 723 -11.90 -56.53 -12.96
N ARG A 724 -12.65 -55.57 -12.39
CA ARG A 724 -12.69 -55.37 -10.93
C ARG A 724 -13.25 -56.58 -10.19
N LYS A 725 -14.38 -57.14 -10.63
CA LYS A 725 -14.97 -58.36 -10.03
C LYS A 725 -13.97 -59.52 -9.97
N ARG A 726 -13.14 -59.69 -11.00
CA ARG A 726 -12.08 -60.72 -11.01
C ARG A 726 -11.00 -60.48 -9.96
N VAL A 727 -10.67 -59.23 -9.66
CA VAL A 727 -9.73 -58.87 -8.57
C VAL A 727 -10.36 -59.09 -7.20
N GLU A 728 -11.66 -58.86 -7.06
CA GLU A 728 -12.40 -59.12 -5.83
C GLU A 728 -12.58 -60.62 -5.57
N SER A 729 -12.69 -61.45 -6.62
CA SER A 729 -12.66 -62.93 -6.51
C SER A 729 -11.25 -63.54 -6.39
N LEU A 730 -10.22 -62.73 -6.16
CA LEU A 730 -8.84 -63.17 -5.84
C LEU A 730 -8.49 -62.92 -4.36
N LYS A 731 -9.50 -62.58 -3.53
CA LYS A 731 -9.44 -62.49 -2.08
C LYS A 731 -10.22 -63.63 -1.44
#